data_AF-A0A381YU09-F1
#
_entry.id   AF-A0A381YU09-F1
#
_cell.length_a   1.000
_cell.length_b   1.000
_cell.length_c   1.000
_cell.angle_alpha   90.00
_cell.angle_beta   90.00
_cell.angle_gamma   90.00
#
_symmetry.space_group_name_H-M   'P 1'
#
loop_
_entity.id
_entity.type
_entity.pdbx_description
1 polymer ?
#
loop_
_entity_poly.entity_id
_entity_poly.type
_entity_poly.pdbx_seq_one_letter_code
_entity_poly.pdbx_strand_id
1 'polypeptide(L)'
;MLATGAVHHHLIREKTRTQVGIIVESGDAREMHHIALLVGYGAAAVCPYVAFEAIELLAASERFGMSADLGPDRVRENFITACDKGIRKIMSKMGISTVASYCGAQIFEAVGLGHGVVDDCFTGTVSRLDGVGYDVLAEEVAARHRLAFPRNPGERAHRTLEAGGEYQWRSEGEVHLFNPETVFRLQHATREGRYDIFRQYTAGIDEQARELATLRGLFRFRDDLRPPLPIDEVEPVAEIVKRFATGAMSYGSISAEAHETLAVAMNRIGAKSNTGEGGEDPERFVPDANGDLRRSAIKQVASGRFGVTSEYLVNADDLQIKMAQGAKPGEGGQLPGHKVYPWIAKTRHSTPGVGLISPPPHHDIYSIEDLAQLIHDLKNSNPRARVHVKLVAEVGVGTVAAGVSKGHADVVLISGHDGGTGASPLTSIKHAGAPWELGLAETQQTLLLNDLRDRIVVQVDGQLKTGRDVVVAALLGADEFGFATAPLVVMGCVMMRVCHLDTCPVGVATQNPELRKKFTGRPEFVINFFEFVAEEVREILADLGFRTLEEAIGQAECLDVSGAVDHWKAAGLDLTPILHVPDLPDNTMRHQAVAQDHGLEHALDQQLIAEAGPALTDGTPVRITTPIRNVNRTVGTLLGFEVTRRYGGTGLPDDTIAIDLAGSAGNSFGAFVPHGISLRLTGDANDYVGKGLSGGRIVIRPPDDSPFNAEEQVIAGNVVLYGATSGEVFLRGLVGERFCVRNSGALAVVEGVGDHGCEYMTAGRAVILGPTGRNFAAGMSGGVAFVYDPTGTFSHRVNREMVLVEESDPDDLEWLNGVVGRHRDETGSEVAERLLSDWSGSASSFVKVMPVDFKRVLEAAATARAAGRDEVAAVMAVAHG
;
A
#
# COMPACT_ATOMS: atom_id res chain seq x y z
N MET A 1 20.71 23.02 -9.39
CA MET A 1 20.81 21.56 -9.59
C MET A 1 22.03 21.19 -10.42
N LEU A 2 22.06 21.45 -11.74
CA LEU A 2 23.22 21.19 -12.62
C LEU A 2 24.55 21.69 -12.05
N ALA A 3 24.59 22.94 -11.59
CA ALA A 3 25.79 23.52 -10.98
C ALA A 3 26.26 22.75 -9.73
N THR A 4 25.33 22.33 -8.87
CA THR A 4 25.63 21.56 -7.66
C THR A 4 26.27 20.23 -8.00
N GLY A 5 25.63 19.48 -8.91
CA GLY A 5 26.12 18.19 -9.37
C GLY A 5 27.48 18.28 -10.07
N ALA A 6 27.63 19.20 -11.03
CA ALA A 6 28.89 19.43 -11.75
C ALA A 6 30.05 19.71 -10.80
N VAL A 7 29.87 20.64 -9.85
CA VAL A 7 30.89 20.97 -8.84
C VAL A 7 31.15 19.77 -7.92
N HIS A 8 30.10 19.10 -7.45
CA HIS A 8 30.23 17.93 -6.60
C HIS A 8 31.09 16.83 -7.24
N HIS A 9 30.75 16.43 -8.47
CA HIS A 9 31.43 15.39 -9.20
C HIS A 9 32.83 15.80 -9.66
N HIS A 10 33.04 17.07 -10.03
CA HIS A 10 34.37 17.59 -10.32
C HIS A 10 35.29 17.50 -9.08
N LEU A 11 34.83 17.93 -7.91
CA LEU A 11 35.59 17.84 -6.66
C LEU A 11 35.87 16.38 -6.26
N ILE A 12 34.98 15.44 -6.58
CA ILE A 12 35.24 14.00 -6.39
C ILE A 12 36.37 13.53 -7.30
N ARG A 13 36.30 13.86 -8.60
CA ARG A 13 37.33 13.50 -9.59
C ARG A 13 38.71 14.05 -9.21
N GLU A 14 38.75 15.29 -8.71
CA GLU A 14 39.97 15.93 -8.22
C GLU A 14 40.39 15.50 -6.80
N LYS A 15 39.63 14.61 -6.14
CA LYS A 15 39.88 14.14 -4.76
C LYS A 15 39.91 15.26 -3.71
N THR A 16 39.24 16.37 -3.98
CA THR A 16 39.15 17.55 -3.10
C THR A 16 37.79 17.69 -2.41
N ARG A 17 36.80 16.84 -2.75
CA ARG A 17 35.44 16.90 -2.16
C ARG A 17 35.42 16.85 -0.64
N THR A 18 36.32 16.11 0.00
CA THR A 18 36.39 15.99 1.47
C THR A 18 36.92 17.24 2.17
N GLN A 19 37.50 18.20 1.42
CA GLN A 19 38.11 19.41 1.98
C GLN A 19 37.12 20.58 2.10
N VAL A 20 35.93 20.48 1.51
CA VAL A 20 34.98 21.60 1.42
C VAL A 20 33.53 21.16 1.67
N GLY A 21 32.68 22.08 2.13
CA GLY A 21 31.23 21.94 2.10
C GLY A 21 30.65 22.75 0.93
N ILE A 22 29.60 22.23 0.27
CA ILE A 22 28.91 22.95 -0.80
C ILE A 22 27.63 23.54 -0.21
N ILE A 23 27.50 24.86 -0.21
CA ILE A 23 26.27 25.56 0.16
C ILE A 23 25.62 26.07 -1.12
N VAL A 24 24.34 25.78 -1.30
CA VAL A 24 23.59 26.19 -2.49
C VAL A 24 22.61 27.29 -2.13
N GLU A 25 22.84 28.49 -2.66
CA GLU A 25 21.85 29.56 -2.67
C GLU A 25 21.07 29.49 -4.00
N SER A 26 19.75 29.35 -3.94
CA SER A 26 18.92 29.08 -5.12
C SER A 26 17.59 29.83 -5.05
N GLY A 27 17.24 30.50 -6.14
CA GLY A 27 15.96 31.18 -6.30
C GLY A 27 14.86 30.30 -6.92
N ASP A 28 15.20 29.11 -7.40
CA ASP A 28 14.28 28.15 -8.02
C ASP A 28 13.93 26.95 -7.11
N ALA A 29 14.65 26.77 -6.00
CA ALA A 29 14.35 25.76 -4.99
C ALA A 29 13.19 26.20 -4.08
N ARG A 30 12.01 25.59 -4.28
CA ARG A 30 10.78 25.95 -3.53
C ARG A 30 9.95 24.78 -2.99
N GLU A 31 10.28 23.55 -3.40
CA GLU A 31 9.54 22.34 -3.00
C GLU A 31 10.49 21.42 -2.23
N MET A 32 9.93 20.57 -1.37
CA MET A 32 10.71 19.62 -0.58
C MET A 32 11.55 18.68 -1.46
N HIS A 33 11.04 18.32 -2.64
CA HIS A 33 11.79 17.53 -3.62
C HIS A 33 13.03 18.27 -4.15
N HIS A 34 12.93 19.58 -4.44
CA HIS A 34 14.08 20.37 -4.88
C HIS A 34 15.20 20.39 -3.84
N ILE A 35 14.85 20.56 -2.56
CA ILE A 35 15.83 20.56 -1.46
C ILE A 35 16.46 19.17 -1.31
N ALA A 36 15.64 18.11 -1.30
CA ALA A 36 16.12 16.73 -1.21
C ALA A 36 17.02 16.35 -2.40
N LEU A 37 16.72 16.84 -3.60
CA LEU A 37 17.54 16.58 -4.78
C LEU A 37 18.88 17.29 -4.66
N LEU A 38 18.91 18.57 -4.27
CA LEU A 38 20.18 19.30 -4.06
C LEU A 38 21.09 18.63 -3.03
N VAL A 39 20.53 18.17 -1.91
CA VAL A 39 21.28 17.41 -0.88
C VAL A 39 21.74 16.06 -1.44
N GLY A 40 20.85 15.32 -2.12
CA GLY A 40 21.15 14.02 -2.72
C GLY A 40 22.28 14.06 -3.77
N TYR A 41 22.51 15.22 -4.39
CA TYR A 41 23.60 15.49 -5.33
C TYR A 41 24.76 16.30 -4.72
N GLY A 42 24.85 16.35 -3.39
CA GLY A 42 26.08 16.73 -2.69
C GLY A 42 26.09 18.10 -2.03
N ALA A 43 24.97 18.83 -2.00
CA ALA A 43 24.85 20.04 -1.19
C ALA A 43 24.84 19.70 0.31
N ALA A 44 25.67 20.41 1.09
CA ALA A 44 25.70 20.32 2.55
C ALA A 44 24.59 21.18 3.20
N ALA A 45 24.20 22.28 2.54
CA ALA A 45 23.10 23.14 2.96
C ALA A 45 22.48 23.83 1.74
N VAL A 46 21.20 24.21 1.86
CA VAL A 46 20.45 24.91 0.83
C VAL A 46 19.78 26.15 1.42
N CYS A 47 19.98 27.31 0.78
CA CYS A 47 19.30 28.56 1.07
C CYS A 47 18.31 28.89 -0.08
N PRO A 48 17.01 28.58 0.08
CA PRO A 48 15.99 28.87 -0.92
C PRO A 48 15.49 30.32 -0.79
N TYR A 49 16.35 31.30 -1.08
CA TYR A 49 16.13 32.70 -0.70
C TYR A 49 14.83 33.31 -1.29
N VAL A 50 14.52 33.05 -2.56
CA VAL A 50 13.28 33.55 -3.19
C VAL A 50 12.04 32.90 -2.58
N ALA A 51 12.11 31.64 -2.14
CA ALA A 51 10.99 31.00 -1.48
C ALA A 51 10.67 31.71 -0.16
N PHE A 52 11.70 32.09 0.63
CA PHE A 52 11.53 32.88 1.84
C PHE A 52 10.94 34.27 1.56
N GLU A 53 11.47 35.00 0.58
CA GLU A 53 10.91 36.30 0.19
C GLU A 53 9.45 36.19 -0.27
N ALA A 54 9.11 35.14 -1.03
CA ALA A 54 7.76 34.92 -1.52
C ALA A 54 6.77 34.65 -0.37
N ILE A 55 7.09 33.75 0.57
CA ILE A 55 6.19 33.43 1.68
C ILE A 55 6.03 34.59 2.66
N GLU A 56 7.08 35.39 2.86
CA GLU A 56 7.01 36.63 3.66
C GLU A 56 6.11 37.66 3.00
N LEU A 57 6.25 37.86 1.68
CA LEU A 57 5.37 38.75 0.93
C LEU A 57 3.91 38.29 0.99
N LEU A 58 3.65 36.98 0.89
CA LEU A 58 2.29 36.43 0.99
C LEU A 58 1.69 36.67 2.38
N ALA A 59 2.45 36.47 3.45
CA ALA A 59 2.02 36.75 4.82
C ALA A 59 1.77 38.25 5.04
N ALA A 60 2.71 39.10 4.62
CA ALA A 60 2.62 40.56 4.76
C ALA A 60 1.46 41.17 3.95
N SER A 61 1.05 40.50 2.87
CA SER A 61 -0.10 40.91 2.05
C SER A 61 -1.40 40.17 2.38
N GLU A 62 -1.42 39.39 3.47
CA GLU A 62 -2.57 38.62 3.97
C GLU A 62 -3.26 37.75 2.90
N ARG A 63 -2.46 37.19 1.99
CA ARG A 63 -2.97 36.36 0.89
C ARG A 63 -3.16 34.91 1.32
N PHE A 64 -4.10 34.24 0.65
CA PHE A 64 -4.38 32.81 0.83
C PHE A 64 -4.67 32.39 2.28
N GLY A 65 -5.23 33.31 3.09
CA GLY A 65 -5.55 33.06 4.49
C GLY A 65 -4.36 33.10 5.44
N MET A 66 -3.19 33.56 4.99
CA MET A 66 -2.05 33.84 5.86
C MET A 66 -2.29 35.16 6.62
N SER A 67 -1.91 35.21 7.89
CA SER A 67 -1.97 36.43 8.71
C SER A 67 -0.60 37.11 8.76
N ALA A 68 -0.60 38.44 8.67
CA ALA A 68 0.59 39.25 8.91
C ALA A 68 1.14 39.10 10.34
N ASP A 69 0.30 38.69 11.30
CA ASP A 69 0.65 38.51 12.72
C ASP A 69 1.64 37.36 12.96
N LEU A 70 1.80 36.44 11.99
CA LEU A 70 2.81 35.38 12.09
C LEU A 70 4.23 35.95 12.20
N GLY A 71 4.50 37.08 11.53
CA GLY A 71 5.84 37.66 11.42
C GLY A 71 6.79 36.82 10.53
N PRO A 72 7.88 37.44 10.02
CA PRO A 72 8.77 36.79 9.06
C PRO A 72 9.49 35.55 9.63
N ASP A 73 9.93 35.60 10.89
CA ASP A 73 10.69 34.51 11.51
C ASP A 73 9.85 33.23 11.63
N ARG A 74 8.60 33.34 12.06
CA ARG A 74 7.70 32.18 12.18
C ARG A 74 7.35 31.60 10.81
N VAL A 75 7.15 32.45 9.80
CA VAL A 75 6.87 32.02 8.43
C VAL A 75 8.04 31.20 7.88
N ARG A 76 9.28 31.66 8.08
CA ARG A 76 10.50 30.91 7.73
C ARG A 76 10.61 29.60 8.49
N GLU A 77 10.40 29.63 9.80
CA GLU A 77 10.47 28.42 10.65
C GLU A 77 9.46 27.36 10.24
N ASN A 78 8.23 27.76 9.89
CA ASN A 78 7.21 26.85 9.38
C ASN A 78 7.63 26.22 8.04
N PHE A 79 8.23 26.99 7.13
CA PHE A 79 8.74 26.48 5.86
C PHE A 79 9.91 25.50 6.07
N ILE A 80 10.86 25.84 6.96
CA ILE A 80 11.98 24.97 7.33
C ILE A 80 11.45 23.66 7.93
N THR A 81 10.50 23.76 8.87
CA THR A 81 9.86 22.58 9.49
C THR A 81 9.17 21.70 8.44
N ALA A 82 8.50 22.30 7.45
CA ALA A 82 7.87 21.57 6.36
C ALA A 82 8.92 20.88 5.44
N CYS A 83 10.03 21.55 5.16
CA CYS A 83 11.16 20.97 4.42
C CYS A 83 11.80 19.81 5.20
N ASP A 84 12.06 19.96 6.50
CA ASP A 84 12.64 18.92 7.35
C ASP A 84 11.75 17.67 7.38
N LYS A 85 10.43 17.85 7.55
CA LYS A 85 9.46 16.75 7.46
C LYS A 85 9.47 16.11 6.08
N GLY A 86 9.50 16.92 5.01
CA GLY A 86 9.54 16.44 3.63
C GLY A 86 10.80 15.64 3.30
N ILE A 87 11.97 16.09 3.73
CA ILE A 87 13.26 15.42 3.50
C ILE A 87 13.30 14.10 4.27
N ARG A 88 12.94 14.10 5.56
CA ARG A 88 12.85 12.86 6.36
C ARG A 88 11.92 11.85 5.70
N LYS A 89 10.81 12.33 5.16
CA LYS A 89 9.84 11.51 4.44
C LYS A 89 10.37 10.96 3.13
N ILE A 90 11.14 11.72 2.36
CA ILE A 90 11.79 11.24 1.13
C ILE A 90 12.85 10.18 1.48
N MET A 91 13.69 10.44 2.48
CA MET A 91 14.71 9.49 2.94
C MET A 91 14.10 8.17 3.43
N SER A 92 13.00 8.24 4.20
CA SER A 92 12.36 7.06 4.76
C SER A 92 11.76 6.13 3.70
N LYS A 93 11.48 6.63 2.48
CA LYS A 93 10.99 5.78 1.38
C LYS A 93 11.97 4.65 1.03
N MET A 94 13.27 4.89 1.25
CA MET A 94 14.35 3.93 1.05
C MET A 94 14.97 3.42 2.36
N GLY A 95 14.30 3.64 3.50
CA GLY A 95 14.82 3.22 4.81
C GLY A 95 16.04 4.01 5.32
N ILE A 96 16.36 5.16 4.71
CA ILE A 96 17.53 5.96 5.10
C ILE A 96 17.19 6.82 6.33
N SER A 97 17.99 6.69 7.39
CA SER A 97 17.73 7.36 8.68
C SER A 97 18.54 8.64 8.92
N THR A 98 19.63 8.89 8.18
CA THR A 98 20.50 10.06 8.42
C THR A 98 20.74 10.89 7.15
N VAL A 99 20.72 12.22 7.29
CA VAL A 99 20.97 13.14 6.17
C VAL A 99 22.40 12.98 5.64
N ALA A 100 23.35 12.64 6.51
CA ALA A 100 24.73 12.39 6.13
C ALA A 100 24.86 11.22 5.15
N SER A 101 24.14 10.12 5.37
CA SER A 101 24.12 8.99 4.43
C SER A 101 23.35 9.29 3.15
N TYR A 102 22.38 10.21 3.19
CA TYR A 102 21.60 10.61 2.01
C TYR A 102 22.36 11.61 1.12
N CYS A 103 23.22 12.45 1.70
CA CYS A 103 23.99 13.46 0.98
C CYS A 103 24.96 12.81 -0.03
N GLY A 104 24.79 13.13 -1.31
CA GLY A 104 25.59 12.55 -2.39
C GLY A 104 25.23 11.11 -2.77
N ALA A 105 24.19 10.51 -2.17
CA ALA A 105 23.81 9.12 -2.41
C ALA A 105 23.04 8.91 -3.73
N GLN A 106 22.55 9.98 -4.38
CA GLN A 106 21.85 9.93 -5.67
C GLN A 106 20.66 8.95 -5.69
N ILE A 107 19.78 9.01 -4.69
CA ILE A 107 18.57 8.17 -4.59
C ILE A 107 17.49 8.69 -5.55
N PHE A 108 17.80 8.72 -6.84
CA PHE A 108 16.98 9.26 -7.92
C PHE A 108 17.23 8.49 -9.21
N GLU A 109 16.21 8.41 -10.05
CA GLU A 109 16.31 7.96 -11.43
C GLU A 109 16.09 9.17 -12.35
N ALA A 110 16.91 9.30 -13.39
CA ALA A 110 16.72 10.31 -14.43
C ALA A 110 15.91 9.73 -15.59
N VAL A 111 14.88 10.47 -16.03
CA VAL A 111 14.10 10.14 -17.23
C VAL A 111 14.15 11.36 -18.16
N GLY A 112 14.76 11.17 -19.34
CA GLY A 112 14.86 12.21 -20.37
C GLY A 112 16.03 13.17 -20.22
N LEU A 113 17.06 12.84 -19.43
CA LEU A 113 18.33 13.57 -19.39
C LEU A 113 19.41 12.81 -20.16
N GLY A 114 20.12 13.53 -21.04
CA GLY A 114 21.12 12.93 -21.90
C GLY A 114 22.35 12.43 -21.15
N HIS A 115 22.96 11.34 -21.62
CA HIS A 115 24.13 10.72 -21.00
C HIS A 115 25.29 11.69 -20.79
N GLY A 116 25.55 12.59 -21.75
CA GLY A 116 26.60 13.61 -21.58
C GLY A 116 26.37 14.52 -20.37
N VAL A 117 25.11 14.91 -20.09
CA VAL A 117 24.77 15.72 -18.91
C VAL A 117 24.90 14.89 -17.64
N VAL A 118 24.44 13.63 -17.67
CA VAL A 118 24.52 12.71 -16.53
C VAL A 118 25.97 12.41 -16.18
N ASP A 119 26.83 12.11 -17.15
CA ASP A 119 28.24 11.78 -16.92
C ASP A 119 29.01 12.96 -16.31
N ASP A 120 28.73 14.18 -16.77
CA ASP A 120 29.39 15.39 -16.29
C ASP A 120 28.90 15.82 -14.90
N CYS A 121 27.58 15.80 -14.69
CA CYS A 121 26.91 16.46 -13.56
C CYS A 121 26.32 15.50 -12.53
N PHE A 122 25.98 14.27 -12.89
CA PHE A 122 25.22 13.31 -12.09
C PHE A 122 25.79 11.89 -12.20
N THR A 123 27.12 11.78 -12.28
CA THR A 123 27.81 10.52 -12.60
C THR A 123 27.32 9.40 -11.69
N GLY A 124 26.81 8.31 -12.26
CA GLY A 124 26.27 7.16 -11.52
C GLY A 124 24.74 7.10 -11.46
N THR A 125 24.04 8.20 -11.74
CA THR A 125 22.57 8.19 -11.86
C THR A 125 22.13 7.42 -13.09
N VAL A 126 21.14 6.54 -12.93
CA VAL A 126 20.55 5.80 -14.04
C VAL A 126 19.73 6.74 -14.93
N SER A 127 19.98 6.69 -16.25
CA SER A 127 19.18 7.34 -17.29
C SER A 127 19.00 6.38 -18.47
N ARG A 128 17.92 5.58 -18.44
CA ARG A 128 17.74 4.43 -19.36
C ARG A 128 17.43 4.82 -20.81
N LEU A 129 16.86 6.01 -20.99
CA LEU A 129 16.31 6.44 -22.27
C LEU A 129 17.14 7.53 -22.94
N ASP A 130 18.34 7.83 -22.44
CA ASP A 130 19.09 9.04 -22.81
C ASP A 130 18.17 10.28 -22.71
N GLY A 131 18.44 11.34 -23.48
CA GLY A 131 17.51 12.46 -23.62
C GLY A 131 18.18 13.80 -23.87
N VAL A 132 17.68 14.84 -23.21
CA VAL A 132 18.05 16.22 -23.56
C VAL A 132 19.47 16.57 -23.12
N GLY A 133 20.22 17.24 -24.00
CA GLY A 133 21.55 17.79 -23.73
C GLY A 133 21.53 19.24 -23.24
N TYR A 134 22.72 19.83 -23.09
CA TYR A 134 22.89 21.20 -22.60
C TYR A 134 22.17 22.28 -23.42
N ASP A 135 22.10 22.13 -24.75
CA ASP A 135 21.47 23.13 -25.63
C ASP A 135 19.97 23.28 -25.35
N VAL A 136 19.27 22.15 -25.19
CA VAL A 136 17.83 22.14 -24.88
C VAL A 136 17.59 22.67 -23.46
N LEU A 137 18.43 22.27 -22.49
CA LEU A 137 18.35 22.79 -21.13
C LEU A 137 18.55 24.31 -21.08
N ALA A 138 19.51 24.83 -21.85
CA ALA A 138 19.78 26.26 -21.96
C ALA A 138 18.60 27.01 -22.59
N GLU A 139 17.98 26.46 -23.64
CA GLU A 139 16.84 27.08 -24.30
C GLU A 139 15.57 27.09 -23.43
N GLU A 140 15.29 26.03 -22.66
CA GLU A 140 14.19 26.00 -21.69
C GLU A 140 14.38 27.06 -20.58
N VAL A 141 15.60 27.22 -20.07
CA VAL A 141 15.93 28.30 -19.12
C VAL A 141 15.78 29.68 -19.78
N ALA A 142 16.27 29.84 -21.01
CA ALA A 142 16.14 31.09 -21.76
C ALA A 142 14.69 31.46 -22.05
N ALA A 143 13.82 30.48 -22.32
CA ALA A 143 12.39 30.69 -22.53
C ALA A 143 11.71 31.28 -21.28
N ARG A 144 11.97 30.70 -20.10
CA ARG A 144 11.48 31.23 -18.81
C ARG A 144 12.04 32.61 -18.52
N HIS A 145 13.29 32.85 -18.85
CA HIS A 145 13.91 34.17 -18.72
C HIS A 145 13.22 35.21 -19.63
N ARG A 146 12.98 34.91 -20.91
CA ARG A 146 12.27 35.83 -21.83
C ARG A 146 10.85 36.14 -21.34
N LEU A 147 10.19 35.17 -20.71
CA LEU A 147 8.86 35.34 -20.14
C LEU A 147 8.85 36.26 -18.89
N ALA A 148 9.89 36.18 -18.06
CA ALA A 148 10.07 37.02 -16.88
C ALA A 148 10.57 38.44 -17.23
N PHE A 149 11.33 38.57 -18.32
CA PHE A 149 11.93 39.82 -18.80
C PHE A 149 11.49 40.14 -20.24
N PRO A 150 10.19 40.45 -20.47
CA PRO A 150 9.68 40.77 -21.79
C PRO A 150 10.30 42.09 -22.32
N ARG A 151 10.47 42.18 -23.64
CA ARG A 151 11.00 43.41 -24.27
C ARG A 151 10.10 44.62 -24.04
N ASN A 152 8.80 44.39 -23.90
CA ASN A 152 7.82 45.41 -23.56
C ASN A 152 7.14 45.05 -22.22
N PRO A 153 7.50 45.72 -21.11
CA PRO A 153 6.94 45.43 -19.79
C PRO A 153 5.41 45.55 -19.71
N GLY A 154 4.78 46.32 -20.61
CA GLY A 154 3.32 46.46 -20.67
C GLY A 154 2.57 45.21 -21.14
N GLU A 155 3.23 44.27 -21.82
CA GLU A 155 2.59 43.07 -22.39
C GLU A 155 2.00 42.14 -21.32
N ARG A 156 2.51 42.16 -20.09
CA ARG A 156 2.03 41.34 -18.96
C ARG A 156 1.50 42.14 -17.78
N ALA A 157 1.12 43.40 -17.98
CA ALA A 157 0.64 44.27 -16.89
C ALA A 157 -0.58 43.71 -16.11
N HIS A 158 -1.35 42.80 -16.71
CA HIS A 158 -2.55 42.21 -16.14
C HIS A 158 -2.31 40.88 -15.39
N ARG A 159 -1.12 40.27 -15.48
CA ARG A 159 -0.77 38.99 -14.82
C ARG A 159 0.70 38.93 -14.42
N THR A 160 0.96 38.75 -13.12
CA THR A 160 2.32 38.66 -12.57
C THR A 160 2.95 37.26 -12.75
N LEU A 161 2.13 36.19 -12.72
CA LEU A 161 2.55 34.80 -12.89
C LEU A 161 1.54 34.05 -13.79
N GLU A 162 1.99 32.96 -14.40
CA GLU A 162 1.10 32.04 -15.11
C GLU A 162 0.27 31.22 -14.11
N ALA A 163 -0.95 30.88 -14.49
CA ALA A 163 -1.85 30.15 -13.59
C ALA A 163 -1.39 28.71 -13.32
N GLY A 164 -0.71 28.10 -14.31
CA GLY A 164 -0.35 26.68 -14.31
C GLY A 164 -1.58 25.77 -14.32
N GLY A 165 -1.33 24.48 -14.46
CA GLY A 165 -2.29 23.39 -14.51
C GLY A 165 -1.69 22.06 -14.06
N GLU A 166 -0.44 22.03 -13.59
CA GLU A 166 0.29 20.80 -13.28
C GLU A 166 -0.43 19.89 -12.28
N TYR A 167 -1.00 20.47 -11.22
CA TYR A 167 -1.69 19.70 -10.15
C TYR A 167 -3.17 19.45 -10.44
N GLN A 168 -3.81 20.35 -11.20
CA GLN A 168 -5.23 20.31 -11.53
C GLN A 168 -5.45 20.95 -12.89
N TRP A 169 -6.25 20.30 -13.72
CA TRP A 169 -6.59 20.79 -15.05
C TRP A 169 -7.13 22.23 -15.00
N ARG A 170 -6.60 23.07 -15.90
CA ARG A 170 -7.09 24.42 -16.19
C ARG A 170 -7.12 24.60 -17.70
N SER A 171 -8.05 25.42 -18.20
CA SER A 171 -8.18 25.70 -19.64
C SER A 171 -6.93 26.33 -20.27
N GLU A 172 -6.16 27.09 -19.48
CA GLU A 172 -4.91 27.76 -19.90
C GLU A 172 -3.66 27.12 -19.26
N GLY A 173 -3.77 25.88 -18.76
CA GLY A 173 -2.67 25.17 -18.07
C GLY A 173 -2.08 24.03 -18.89
N GLU A 174 -1.25 23.20 -18.24
CA GLU A 174 -0.70 21.98 -18.85
C GLU A 174 -1.81 21.00 -19.28
N VAL A 175 -1.50 20.17 -20.28
CA VAL A 175 -2.40 19.13 -20.80
C VAL A 175 -2.55 17.99 -19.78
N HIS A 176 -3.75 17.40 -19.71
CA HIS A 176 -4.04 16.22 -18.90
C HIS A 176 -4.75 15.18 -19.76
N LEU A 177 -4.39 13.90 -19.58
CA LEU A 177 -5.06 12.77 -20.24
C LEU A 177 -6.57 12.72 -19.96
N PHE A 178 -7.02 13.23 -18.81
CA PHE A 178 -8.44 13.45 -18.56
C PHE A 178 -8.70 14.95 -18.52
N ASN A 179 -9.58 15.38 -19.41
CA ASN A 179 -10.11 16.73 -19.49
C ASN A 179 -11.66 16.68 -19.51
N PRO A 180 -12.37 17.82 -19.40
CA PRO A 180 -13.83 17.82 -19.36
C PRO A 180 -14.50 17.12 -20.54
N GLU A 181 -13.92 17.21 -21.74
CA GLU A 181 -14.47 16.61 -22.95
C GLU A 181 -14.35 15.08 -22.97
N THR A 182 -13.15 14.55 -22.71
CA THR A 182 -12.91 13.10 -22.63
C THR A 182 -13.71 12.46 -21.50
N VAL A 183 -13.83 13.13 -20.34
CA VAL A 183 -14.70 12.70 -19.24
C VAL A 183 -16.16 12.61 -19.68
N PHE A 184 -16.67 13.64 -20.35
CA PHE A 184 -18.04 13.65 -20.86
C PHE A 184 -18.30 12.54 -21.87
N ARG A 185 -17.42 12.39 -22.88
CA ARG A 185 -17.56 11.37 -23.93
C ARG A 185 -17.56 9.96 -23.35
N LEU A 186 -16.64 9.66 -22.42
CA LEU A 186 -16.58 8.36 -21.75
C LEU A 186 -17.89 8.06 -21.00
N GLN A 187 -18.35 9.00 -20.16
CA GLN A 187 -19.61 8.83 -19.42
C GLN A 187 -20.82 8.67 -20.35
N HIS A 188 -20.87 9.42 -21.44
CA HIS A 188 -21.97 9.34 -22.40
C HIS A 188 -21.97 8.01 -23.14
N ALA A 189 -20.82 7.57 -23.66
CA ALA A 189 -20.67 6.30 -24.35
C ALA A 189 -21.13 5.11 -23.51
N THR A 190 -20.69 5.04 -22.25
CA THR A 190 -20.98 3.90 -21.37
C THR A 190 -22.40 3.92 -20.81
N ARG A 191 -23.02 5.10 -20.66
CA ARG A 191 -24.41 5.22 -20.21
C ARG A 191 -25.40 4.85 -21.31
N GLU A 192 -25.13 5.27 -22.54
CA GLU A 192 -26.01 5.02 -23.69
C GLU A 192 -25.70 3.71 -24.42
N GLY A 193 -24.65 2.98 -24.02
CA GLY A 193 -24.23 1.76 -24.70
C GLY A 193 -23.72 2.01 -26.13
N ARG A 194 -23.03 3.13 -26.35
CA ARG A 194 -22.62 3.62 -27.68
C ARG A 194 -21.11 3.50 -27.92
N TYR A 195 -20.72 2.41 -28.57
CA TYR A 195 -19.33 2.15 -28.94
C TYR A 195 -18.76 3.19 -29.92
N ASP A 196 -19.59 3.77 -30.78
CA ASP A 196 -19.16 4.80 -31.73
C ASP A 196 -18.69 6.10 -31.03
N ILE A 197 -19.31 6.48 -29.90
CA ILE A 197 -18.81 7.58 -29.05
C ILE A 197 -17.57 7.12 -28.29
N PHE A 198 -17.52 5.87 -27.86
CA PHE A 198 -16.34 5.33 -27.18
C PHE A 198 -15.09 5.44 -28.07
N ARG A 199 -15.18 5.13 -29.37
CA ARG A 199 -14.08 5.36 -30.33
C ARG A 199 -13.65 6.83 -30.42
N GLN A 200 -14.60 7.77 -30.33
CA GLN A 200 -14.26 9.20 -30.28
C GLN A 200 -13.57 9.59 -28.97
N TYR A 201 -13.89 8.90 -27.87
CA TYR A 201 -13.20 9.05 -26.60
C TYR A 201 -11.77 8.51 -26.70
N THR A 202 -11.58 7.26 -27.15
CA THR A 202 -10.25 6.63 -27.21
C THR A 202 -9.33 7.35 -28.18
N ALA A 203 -9.83 7.77 -29.35
CA ALA A 203 -9.06 8.62 -30.27
C ALA A 203 -8.59 9.94 -29.62
N GLY A 204 -9.44 10.59 -28.82
CA GLY A 204 -9.07 11.82 -28.10
C GLY A 204 -8.06 11.59 -26.98
N ILE A 205 -8.10 10.42 -26.32
CA ILE A 205 -7.09 10.01 -25.34
C ILE A 205 -5.75 9.74 -26.01
N ASP A 206 -5.75 9.00 -27.12
CA ASP A 206 -4.55 8.62 -27.86
C ASP A 206 -3.84 9.84 -28.47
N GLU A 207 -4.60 10.83 -28.96
CA GLU A 207 -4.06 12.11 -29.42
C GLU A 207 -3.40 12.90 -28.28
N GLN A 208 -4.06 13.02 -27.12
CA GLN A 208 -3.49 13.68 -25.94
C GLN A 208 -2.25 12.97 -25.40
N ALA A 209 -2.25 11.63 -25.41
CA ALA A 209 -1.10 10.84 -24.99
C ALA A 209 0.13 11.09 -25.87
N ARG A 210 -0.10 11.35 -27.16
CA ARG A 210 0.91 11.71 -28.15
C ARG A 210 1.40 13.15 -27.96
N GLU A 211 0.50 14.10 -27.71
CA GLU A 211 0.85 15.50 -27.38
C GLU A 211 1.65 15.61 -26.07
N LEU A 212 1.28 14.84 -25.06
CA LEU A 212 2.00 14.74 -23.79
C LEU A 212 3.34 14.00 -23.89
N ALA A 213 3.63 13.37 -25.03
CA ALA A 213 4.78 12.51 -25.23
C ALA A 213 4.92 11.42 -24.14
N THR A 214 3.81 10.83 -23.72
CA THR A 214 3.86 9.61 -22.90
C THR A 214 4.57 8.50 -23.68
N LEU A 215 5.31 7.61 -23.01
CA LEU A 215 6.09 6.57 -23.72
C LEU A 215 5.20 5.75 -24.67
N ARG A 216 4.08 5.21 -24.18
CA ARG A 216 3.11 4.50 -25.02
C ARG A 216 2.44 5.37 -26.09
N GLY A 217 2.31 6.67 -25.88
CA GLY A 217 1.78 7.60 -26.88
C GLY A 217 2.71 7.73 -28.10
N LEU A 218 4.01 7.49 -27.92
CA LEU A 218 5.03 7.57 -28.94
C LEU A 218 5.23 6.26 -29.73
N PHE A 219 4.74 5.12 -29.21
CA PHE A 219 4.86 3.83 -29.89
C PHE A 219 3.90 3.72 -31.09
N ARG A 220 4.34 3.08 -32.15
CA ARG A 220 3.49 2.67 -33.28
C ARG A 220 3.37 1.15 -33.30
N PHE A 221 2.27 0.66 -33.85
CA PHE A 221 2.09 -0.77 -34.10
C PHE A 221 2.70 -1.13 -35.46
N ARG A 222 3.36 -2.30 -35.52
CA ARG A 222 3.89 -2.88 -36.74
C ARG A 222 2.91 -3.88 -37.32
N ASP A 223 2.06 -3.38 -38.21
CA ASP A 223 1.09 -4.16 -38.99
C ASP A 223 1.72 -4.84 -40.23
N ASP A 224 3.02 -4.64 -40.47
CA ASP A 224 3.76 -5.19 -41.60
C ASP A 224 4.32 -6.60 -41.35
N LEU A 225 4.31 -7.06 -40.09
CA LEU A 225 4.93 -8.33 -39.68
C LEU A 225 4.08 -9.57 -39.99
N ARG A 226 2.76 -9.41 -40.02
CA ARG A 226 1.79 -10.50 -40.15
C ARG A 226 0.61 -9.99 -40.98
N PRO A 227 -0.04 -10.86 -41.78
CA PRO A 227 -1.27 -10.47 -42.45
C PRO A 227 -2.39 -10.25 -41.41
N PRO A 228 -3.25 -9.24 -41.59
CA PRO A 228 -4.41 -9.04 -40.73
C PRO A 228 -5.38 -10.21 -40.88
N LEU A 229 -6.16 -10.47 -39.82
CA LEU A 229 -7.14 -11.55 -39.76
C LEU A 229 -8.57 -10.99 -39.66
N PRO A 230 -9.59 -11.74 -40.11
CA PRO A 230 -10.98 -11.41 -39.82
C PRO A 230 -11.22 -11.35 -38.31
N ILE A 231 -11.94 -10.33 -37.83
CA ILE A 231 -12.24 -10.15 -36.40
C ILE A 231 -12.97 -11.36 -35.78
N ASP A 232 -13.71 -12.13 -36.58
CA ASP A 232 -14.41 -13.35 -36.16
C ASP A 232 -13.45 -14.51 -35.81
N GLU A 233 -12.18 -14.44 -36.24
CA GLU A 233 -11.14 -15.39 -35.83
C GLU A 233 -10.47 -15.01 -34.49
N VAL A 234 -10.68 -13.78 -34.02
CA VAL A 234 -10.13 -13.30 -32.75
C VAL A 234 -11.01 -13.75 -31.59
N GLU A 235 -10.39 -14.15 -30.48
CA GLU A 235 -11.10 -14.57 -29.27
C GLU A 235 -12.21 -13.59 -28.86
N PRO A 236 -13.32 -14.08 -28.30
CA PRO A 236 -14.47 -13.23 -28.00
C PRO A 236 -14.18 -12.30 -26.82
N VAL A 237 -14.94 -11.20 -26.73
CA VAL A 237 -14.90 -10.23 -25.62
C VAL A 237 -14.94 -10.92 -24.25
N ALA A 238 -15.77 -11.95 -24.11
CA ALA A 238 -15.96 -12.70 -22.87
C ALA A 238 -14.68 -13.39 -22.35
N GLU A 239 -13.69 -13.68 -23.19
CA GLU A 239 -12.40 -14.22 -22.76
C GLU A 239 -11.40 -13.11 -22.40
N ILE A 240 -11.37 -12.02 -23.18
CA ILE A 240 -10.50 -10.86 -22.93
C ILE A 240 -10.82 -10.19 -21.58
N VAL A 241 -12.11 -9.98 -21.27
CA VAL A 241 -12.50 -9.30 -20.02
C VAL A 241 -12.07 -10.03 -18.75
N LYS A 242 -11.85 -11.36 -18.80
CA LYS A 242 -11.34 -12.14 -17.65
C LYS A 242 -9.93 -11.73 -17.24
N ARG A 243 -9.17 -11.12 -18.16
CA ARG A 243 -7.83 -10.56 -17.91
C ARG A 243 -7.88 -9.14 -17.33
N PHE A 244 -9.08 -8.56 -17.18
CA PHE A 244 -9.26 -7.23 -16.62
C PHE A 244 -9.56 -7.28 -15.13
N ALA A 245 -8.97 -6.33 -14.41
CA ALA A 245 -9.25 -6.09 -13.01
C ALA A 245 -9.52 -4.62 -12.73
N THR A 246 -10.43 -4.30 -11.81
CA THR A 246 -10.49 -2.95 -11.27
C THR A 246 -9.35 -2.75 -10.27
N GLY A 247 -8.68 -1.60 -10.32
CA GLY A 247 -7.59 -1.28 -9.41
C GLY A 247 -8.02 -1.26 -7.94
N ALA A 248 -7.05 -1.50 -7.05
CA ALA A 248 -7.24 -1.55 -5.61
C ALA A 248 -7.64 -0.18 -5.03
N MET A 249 -8.93 0.02 -4.75
CA MET A 249 -9.49 1.29 -4.24
C MET A 249 -10.27 1.05 -2.96
N SER A 250 -9.69 1.46 -1.82
CA SER A 250 -10.24 1.09 -0.52
C SER A 250 -11.65 1.63 -0.27
N TYR A 251 -12.53 0.79 0.29
CA TYR A 251 -13.71 1.27 1.01
C TYR A 251 -13.29 2.25 2.13
N GLY A 252 -13.91 3.43 2.15
CA GLY A 252 -13.48 4.59 2.93
C GLY A 252 -12.91 5.69 2.03
N SER A 253 -12.00 5.35 1.12
CA SER A 253 -11.57 6.31 0.07
C SER A 253 -12.71 6.57 -0.90
N ILE A 254 -13.33 5.49 -1.40
CA ILE A 254 -14.57 5.53 -2.17
C ILE A 254 -15.76 5.08 -1.34
N SER A 255 -16.95 5.50 -1.76
CA SER A 255 -18.23 5.16 -1.13
C SER A 255 -18.55 3.67 -1.27
N ALA A 256 -19.47 3.16 -0.44
CA ALA A 256 -19.95 1.79 -0.54
C ALA A 256 -20.60 1.55 -1.92
N GLU A 257 -21.38 2.53 -2.37
CA GLU A 257 -22.10 2.47 -3.65
C GLU A 257 -21.14 2.30 -4.83
N ALA A 258 -20.06 3.08 -4.88
CA ALA A 258 -19.04 2.96 -5.92
C ALA A 258 -18.29 1.62 -5.82
N HIS A 259 -17.92 1.21 -4.61
CA HIS A 259 -17.14 -0.01 -4.39
C HIS A 259 -17.93 -1.29 -4.74
N GLU A 260 -19.19 -1.37 -4.31
CA GLU A 260 -20.08 -2.50 -4.57
C GLU A 260 -20.49 -2.55 -6.04
N THR A 261 -20.72 -1.40 -6.68
CA THR A 261 -21.01 -1.31 -8.12
C THR A 261 -19.90 -1.94 -8.96
N LEU A 262 -18.63 -1.67 -8.62
CA LEU A 262 -17.49 -2.29 -9.29
C LEU A 262 -17.49 -3.81 -9.08
N ALA A 263 -17.70 -4.28 -7.85
CA ALA A 263 -17.70 -5.71 -7.57
C ALA A 263 -18.80 -6.46 -8.34
N VAL A 264 -20.03 -5.94 -8.34
CA VAL A 264 -21.14 -6.52 -9.10
C VAL A 264 -20.83 -6.55 -10.59
N ALA A 265 -20.34 -5.44 -11.16
CA ALA A 265 -20.01 -5.36 -12.58
C ALA A 265 -18.97 -6.40 -12.99
N MET A 266 -17.86 -6.49 -12.25
CA MET A 266 -16.77 -7.40 -12.58
C MET A 266 -17.18 -8.87 -12.41
N ASN A 267 -17.92 -9.20 -11.36
CA ASN A 267 -18.40 -10.56 -11.12
C ASN A 267 -19.37 -11.02 -12.24
N ARG A 268 -20.22 -10.13 -12.76
CA ARG A 268 -21.16 -10.45 -13.86
C ARG A 268 -20.45 -10.83 -15.16
N ILE A 269 -19.28 -10.25 -15.43
CA ILE A 269 -18.50 -10.51 -16.66
C ILE A 269 -17.34 -11.49 -16.46
N GLY A 270 -17.21 -12.10 -15.27
CA GLY A 270 -16.12 -13.02 -14.95
C GLY A 270 -14.74 -12.36 -14.81
N ALA A 271 -14.71 -11.03 -14.71
CA ALA A 271 -13.52 -10.24 -14.44
C ALA A 271 -13.34 -10.07 -12.92
N LYS A 272 -12.36 -9.26 -12.49
CA LYS A 272 -12.01 -9.16 -11.06
C LYS A 272 -12.14 -7.74 -10.52
N SER A 273 -12.70 -7.61 -9.32
CA SER A 273 -12.62 -6.37 -8.54
C SER A 273 -11.69 -6.53 -7.34
N ASN A 274 -11.20 -5.41 -6.79
CA ASN A 274 -10.22 -5.41 -5.71
C ASN A 274 -10.67 -4.54 -4.54
N THR A 275 -10.59 -5.06 -3.31
CA THR A 275 -11.04 -4.37 -2.09
C THR A 275 -10.25 -3.09 -1.76
N GLY A 276 -9.02 -2.97 -2.25
CA GLY A 276 -8.03 -2.08 -1.66
C GLY A 276 -7.79 -2.37 -0.18
N GLU A 277 -7.14 -1.42 0.50
CA GLU A 277 -6.66 -1.54 1.89
C GLU A 277 -7.76 -1.34 2.96
N GLY A 278 -9.04 -1.40 2.56
CA GLY A 278 -10.15 -0.93 3.40
C GLY A 278 -10.85 -1.99 4.24
N GLY A 279 -10.48 -3.26 4.08
CA GLY A 279 -11.32 -4.40 4.48
C GLY A 279 -12.54 -4.56 3.57
N GLU A 280 -13.38 -5.54 3.87
CA GLU A 280 -14.65 -5.78 3.18
C GLU A 280 -15.68 -6.31 4.18
N ASP A 281 -16.90 -5.76 4.16
CA ASP A 281 -17.96 -6.21 5.08
C ASP A 281 -18.39 -7.66 4.74
N PRO A 282 -18.42 -8.59 5.72
CA PRO A 282 -18.82 -9.98 5.49
C PRO A 282 -20.21 -10.18 4.88
N GLU A 283 -21.12 -9.23 5.04
CA GLU A 283 -22.44 -9.28 4.40
C GLU A 283 -22.36 -9.36 2.86
N ARG A 284 -21.23 -8.95 2.27
CA ARG A 284 -20.99 -8.99 0.82
C ARG A 284 -20.58 -10.37 0.30
N PHE A 285 -20.27 -11.33 1.17
CA PHE A 285 -19.75 -12.65 0.77
C PHE A 285 -20.84 -13.59 0.26
N VAL A 286 -22.10 -13.25 0.50
CA VAL A 286 -23.26 -14.01 0.04
C VAL A 286 -23.93 -13.26 -1.12
N PRO A 287 -24.43 -13.96 -2.16
CA PRO A 287 -25.21 -13.32 -3.21
C PRO A 287 -26.47 -12.64 -2.66
N ASP A 288 -26.80 -11.47 -3.21
CA ASP A 288 -28.04 -10.77 -2.94
C ASP A 288 -29.24 -11.55 -3.55
N ALA A 289 -30.47 -11.16 -3.17
CA ALA A 289 -31.69 -11.84 -3.60
C ALA A 289 -31.91 -11.84 -5.14
N ASN A 290 -31.27 -10.91 -5.87
CA ASN A 290 -31.32 -10.82 -7.32
C ASN A 290 -30.22 -11.65 -8.02
N GLY A 291 -29.36 -12.34 -7.27
CA GLY A 291 -28.24 -13.13 -7.77
C GLY A 291 -26.93 -12.36 -7.93
N ASP A 292 -26.91 -11.05 -7.70
CA ASP A 292 -25.67 -10.27 -7.74
C ASP A 292 -24.78 -10.63 -6.55
N LEU A 293 -23.47 -10.70 -6.80
CA LEU A 293 -22.49 -10.90 -5.75
C LEU A 293 -21.68 -9.62 -5.56
N ARG A 294 -21.71 -9.05 -4.35
CA ARG A 294 -20.98 -7.83 -4.00
C ARG A 294 -19.56 -8.10 -3.48
N ARG A 295 -19.16 -9.36 -3.31
CA ARG A 295 -17.81 -9.78 -2.90
C ARG A 295 -16.77 -9.37 -3.95
N SER A 296 -15.65 -8.77 -3.52
CA SER A 296 -14.52 -8.55 -4.41
C SER A 296 -13.70 -9.82 -4.57
N ALA A 297 -13.32 -10.16 -5.81
CA ALA A 297 -12.52 -11.35 -6.10
C ALA A 297 -11.09 -11.23 -5.55
N ILE A 298 -10.50 -10.03 -5.62
CA ILE A 298 -9.15 -9.73 -5.13
C ILE A 298 -9.25 -9.04 -3.78
N LYS A 299 -8.55 -9.56 -2.78
CA LYS A 299 -8.48 -9.02 -1.42
C LYS A 299 -7.06 -8.56 -1.11
N GLN A 300 -6.92 -7.30 -0.72
CA GLN A 300 -5.61 -6.72 -0.49
C GLN A 300 -5.15 -6.86 0.97
N VAL A 301 -3.91 -7.32 1.14
CA VAL A 301 -3.17 -7.38 2.40
C VAL A 301 -2.10 -6.29 2.35
N ALA A 302 -2.34 -5.19 3.05
CA ALA A 302 -1.43 -4.03 3.10
C ALA A 302 -0.88 -3.80 4.52
N SER A 303 0.09 -2.90 4.68
CA SER A 303 0.81 -2.66 5.95
C SER A 303 -0.09 -2.33 7.15
N GLY A 304 -1.25 -1.71 6.93
CA GLY A 304 -2.22 -1.43 8.01
C GLY A 304 -3.00 -2.66 8.51
N ARG A 305 -3.03 -3.76 7.74
CA ARG A 305 -3.85 -4.97 8.00
C ARG A 305 -5.32 -4.68 8.34
N PHE A 306 -5.87 -3.58 7.84
CA PHE A 306 -7.25 -3.19 8.11
C PHE A 306 -8.23 -4.21 7.52
N GLY A 307 -9.09 -4.76 8.37
CA GLY A 307 -10.10 -5.75 7.97
C GLY A 307 -9.54 -7.09 7.50
N VAL A 308 -8.24 -7.38 7.74
CA VAL A 308 -7.62 -8.66 7.38
C VAL A 308 -7.88 -9.67 8.49
N THR A 309 -8.96 -10.44 8.34
CA THR A 309 -9.37 -11.55 9.22
C THR A 309 -9.27 -12.88 8.47
N SER A 310 -9.36 -14.01 9.19
CA SER A 310 -9.50 -15.34 8.55
C SER A 310 -10.66 -15.38 7.55
N GLU A 311 -11.83 -14.86 7.92
CA GLU A 311 -13.02 -14.86 7.06
C GLU A 311 -12.83 -13.98 5.82
N TYR A 312 -12.14 -12.85 5.97
CA TYR A 312 -11.74 -12.03 4.85
C TYR A 312 -10.86 -12.85 3.89
N LEU A 313 -9.78 -13.47 4.36
CA LEU A 313 -8.82 -14.21 3.53
C LEU A 313 -9.45 -15.42 2.81
N VAL A 314 -10.33 -16.16 3.48
CA VAL A 314 -11.05 -17.33 2.92
C VAL A 314 -11.97 -16.94 1.76
N ASN A 315 -12.52 -15.72 1.78
CA ASN A 315 -13.48 -15.25 0.77
C ASN A 315 -12.80 -14.58 -0.44
N ALA A 316 -11.55 -14.92 -0.76
CA ALA A 316 -10.81 -14.38 -1.89
C ALA A 316 -10.59 -15.43 -2.99
N ASP A 317 -10.53 -14.96 -4.24
CA ASP A 317 -9.96 -15.73 -5.35
C ASP A 317 -8.47 -15.38 -5.53
N ASP A 318 -8.10 -14.13 -5.27
CA ASP A 318 -6.74 -13.63 -5.29
C ASP A 318 -6.45 -12.82 -4.01
N LEU A 319 -5.28 -13.04 -3.38
CA LEU A 319 -4.78 -12.31 -2.22
C LEU A 319 -3.62 -11.41 -2.64
N GLN A 320 -3.76 -10.09 -2.54
CA GLN A 320 -2.77 -9.14 -3.02
C GLN A 320 -1.97 -8.49 -1.88
N ILE A 321 -0.69 -8.85 -1.78
CA ILE A 321 0.29 -8.15 -0.95
C ILE A 321 0.59 -6.80 -1.61
N LYS A 322 0.28 -5.71 -0.91
CA LYS A 322 0.54 -4.35 -1.40
C LYS A 322 1.85 -3.80 -0.87
N MET A 323 2.94 -4.02 -1.59
CA MET A 323 4.24 -3.40 -1.25
C MET A 323 4.20 -1.89 -1.45
N ALA A 324 3.64 -1.44 -2.57
CA ALA A 324 3.57 -0.02 -2.91
C ALA A 324 2.39 0.32 -3.84
N GLN A 325 2.23 1.60 -4.13
CA GLN A 325 1.32 2.11 -5.17
C GLN A 325 1.97 3.30 -5.89
N GLY A 326 1.69 3.46 -7.19
CA GLY A 326 2.35 4.48 -8.03
C GLY A 326 2.24 5.92 -7.52
N ALA A 327 1.09 6.29 -6.93
CA ALA A 327 0.87 7.65 -6.44
C ALA A 327 1.67 8.04 -5.18
N LYS A 328 2.25 7.06 -4.49
CA LYS A 328 3.08 7.24 -3.28
C LYS A 328 3.91 5.99 -2.96
N PRO A 329 4.93 5.69 -3.76
CA PRO A 329 5.88 4.62 -3.45
C PRO A 329 6.67 4.99 -2.18
N GLY A 330 7.01 3.97 -1.38
CA GLY A 330 7.70 4.12 -0.10
C GLY A 330 6.88 4.73 1.04
N GLU A 331 5.54 4.77 0.91
CA GLU A 331 4.62 5.28 1.93
C GLU A 331 3.39 4.39 2.13
N GLY A 332 2.76 4.51 3.30
CA GLY A 332 1.52 3.81 3.64
C GLY A 332 0.23 4.45 3.09
N GLY A 333 -0.86 3.67 3.14
CA GLY A 333 -2.23 4.15 2.93
C GLY A 333 -2.59 5.29 3.89
N GLN A 334 -3.45 6.21 3.44
CA GLN A 334 -3.92 7.36 4.24
C GLN A 334 -5.42 7.49 4.09
N LEU A 335 -6.13 7.52 5.21
CA LEU A 335 -7.55 7.86 5.28
C LEU A 335 -7.75 8.95 6.34
N PRO A 336 -8.15 10.17 5.94
CA PRO A 336 -8.42 11.25 6.89
C PRO A 336 -9.51 10.86 7.91
N GLY A 337 -9.36 11.32 9.16
CA GLY A 337 -10.25 10.93 10.28
C GLY A 337 -11.71 11.31 10.04
N HIS A 338 -11.96 12.43 9.37
CA HIS A 338 -13.31 12.86 8.98
C HIS A 338 -13.98 11.98 7.91
N LYS A 339 -13.26 11.01 7.33
CA LYS A 339 -13.81 9.94 6.48
C LYS A 339 -14.00 8.62 7.23
N VAL A 340 -13.57 8.52 8.49
CA VAL A 340 -13.65 7.30 9.30
C VAL A 340 -14.97 7.30 10.08
N TYR A 341 -16.07 7.17 9.34
CA TYR A 341 -17.40 6.99 9.90
C TYR A 341 -17.55 5.62 10.60
N PRO A 342 -18.56 5.41 11.47
CA PRO A 342 -18.71 4.17 12.22
C PRO A 342 -18.70 2.89 11.38
N TRP A 343 -19.29 2.90 10.18
CA TRP A 343 -19.26 1.74 9.28
C TRP A 343 -17.88 1.48 8.67
N ILE A 344 -17.07 2.52 8.45
CA ILE A 344 -15.67 2.37 8.03
C ILE A 344 -14.84 1.82 9.19
N ALA A 345 -15.03 2.39 10.38
CA ALA A 345 -14.35 1.96 11.60
C ALA A 345 -14.64 0.48 11.93
N LYS A 346 -15.91 0.05 11.80
CA LYS A 346 -16.34 -1.35 11.92
C LYS A 346 -15.54 -2.25 10.96
N THR A 347 -15.55 -1.93 9.67
CA THR A 347 -14.91 -2.75 8.62
C THR A 347 -13.39 -2.84 8.82
N ARG A 348 -12.77 -1.80 9.41
CA ARG A 348 -11.32 -1.73 9.62
C ARG A 348 -10.87 -2.19 11.00
N HIS A 349 -11.79 -2.53 11.90
CA HIS A 349 -11.51 -2.76 13.33
C HIS A 349 -10.70 -1.60 13.94
N SER A 350 -11.21 -0.38 13.75
CA SER A 350 -10.59 0.87 14.20
C SER A 350 -11.59 1.76 14.94
N THR A 351 -11.13 2.92 15.38
CA THR A 351 -11.95 3.91 16.09
C THR A 351 -12.59 4.90 15.11
N PRO A 352 -13.91 5.20 15.23
CA PRO A 352 -14.54 6.26 14.43
C PRO A 352 -13.92 7.64 14.68
N GLY A 353 -13.81 8.45 13.63
CA GLY A 353 -13.28 9.82 13.68
C GLY A 353 -11.75 9.95 13.74
N VAL A 354 -11.03 8.86 13.97
CA VAL A 354 -9.56 8.86 14.09
C VAL A 354 -8.91 8.59 12.73
N GLY A 355 -7.94 9.43 12.35
CA GLY A 355 -7.23 9.27 11.08
C GLY A 355 -6.41 7.97 11.02
N LEU A 356 -6.45 7.30 9.86
CA LEU A 356 -5.73 6.05 9.64
C LEU A 356 -4.56 6.27 8.69
N ILE A 357 -3.37 6.35 9.25
CA ILE A 357 -2.11 6.38 8.51
C ILE A 357 -1.46 5.01 8.68
N SER A 358 -1.31 4.28 7.57
CA SER A 358 -0.67 2.97 7.62
C SER A 358 0.85 3.14 7.76
N PRO A 359 1.55 2.20 8.43
CA PRO A 359 3.00 2.18 8.39
C PRO A 359 3.50 2.14 6.93
N PRO A 360 4.62 2.80 6.59
CA PRO A 360 5.21 2.65 5.26
C PRO A 360 5.60 1.21 4.91
N PRO A 361 6.34 0.46 5.75
CA PRO A 361 6.65 -0.94 5.47
C PRO A 361 5.54 -1.87 5.96
N HIS A 362 5.50 -3.07 5.39
CA HIS A 362 4.94 -4.22 6.07
C HIS A 362 5.90 -4.62 7.19
N HIS A 363 5.42 -4.71 8.44
CA HIS A 363 6.30 -5.06 9.56
C HIS A 363 6.71 -6.54 9.58
N ASP A 364 6.12 -7.35 8.71
CA ASP A 364 6.48 -8.74 8.43
C ASP A 364 7.15 -8.93 7.06
N ILE A 365 7.69 -7.85 6.48
CA ILE A 365 8.48 -7.89 5.25
C ILE A 365 9.64 -6.90 5.36
N TYR A 366 10.80 -7.37 5.83
CA TYR A 366 12.04 -6.60 5.85
C TYR A 366 13.08 -7.10 4.84
N SER A 367 12.83 -8.25 4.23
CA SER A 367 13.65 -8.84 3.20
C SER A 367 12.82 -9.69 2.23
N ILE A 368 13.48 -10.30 1.24
CA ILE A 368 12.80 -11.13 0.25
C ILE A 368 12.32 -12.46 0.84
N GLU A 369 13.06 -13.01 1.81
CA GLU A 369 12.66 -14.21 2.55
C GLU A 369 11.44 -13.97 3.44
N ASP A 370 11.29 -12.75 3.99
CA ASP A 370 10.08 -12.37 4.73
C ASP A 370 8.87 -12.22 3.79
N LEU A 371 9.06 -11.69 2.58
CA LEU A 371 8.02 -11.68 1.56
C LEU A 371 7.60 -13.09 1.20
N ALA A 372 8.56 -14.00 0.99
CA ALA A 372 8.29 -15.42 0.75
C ALA A 372 7.54 -16.06 1.93
N GLN A 373 7.86 -15.67 3.17
CA GLN A 373 7.12 -16.11 4.35
C GLN A 373 5.67 -15.61 4.35
N LEU A 374 5.41 -14.34 4.02
CA LEU A 374 4.04 -13.84 3.89
C LEU A 374 3.28 -14.51 2.74
N ILE A 375 3.92 -14.78 1.60
CA ILE A 375 3.30 -15.55 0.50
C ILE A 375 2.89 -16.94 1.01
N HIS A 376 3.78 -17.61 1.75
CA HIS A 376 3.49 -18.90 2.37
C HIS A 376 2.34 -18.80 3.37
N ASP A 377 2.32 -17.77 4.23
CA ASP A 377 1.24 -17.57 5.20
C ASP A 377 -0.12 -17.36 4.52
N LEU A 378 -0.17 -16.53 3.48
CA LEU A 378 -1.39 -16.25 2.74
C LEU A 378 -1.88 -17.50 1.98
N LYS A 379 -0.97 -18.28 1.40
CA LYS A 379 -1.33 -19.54 0.76
C LYS A 379 -1.88 -20.57 1.75
N ASN A 380 -1.32 -20.65 2.97
CA ASN A 380 -1.89 -21.50 4.02
C ASN A 380 -3.23 -20.96 4.53
N SER A 381 -3.43 -19.64 4.56
CA SER A 381 -4.71 -19.04 4.97
C SER A 381 -5.84 -19.23 3.96
N ASN A 382 -5.50 -19.47 2.69
CA ASN A 382 -6.43 -19.83 1.64
C ASN A 382 -5.70 -20.59 0.52
N PRO A 383 -5.67 -21.93 0.55
CA PRO A 383 -4.97 -22.76 -0.43
C PRO A 383 -5.55 -22.64 -1.85
N ARG A 384 -6.76 -22.08 -1.99
CA ARG A 384 -7.44 -21.92 -3.28
C ARG A 384 -7.11 -20.59 -3.97
N ALA A 385 -6.62 -19.59 -3.23
CA ALA A 385 -6.36 -18.27 -3.78
C ALA A 385 -4.98 -18.19 -4.46
N ARG A 386 -4.86 -17.33 -5.47
CA ARG A 386 -3.54 -16.91 -5.99
C ARG A 386 -2.97 -15.81 -5.11
N VAL A 387 -1.64 -15.76 -4.94
CA VAL A 387 -0.97 -14.69 -4.20
C VAL A 387 -0.35 -13.68 -5.17
N HIS A 388 -0.81 -12.44 -5.11
CA HIS A 388 -0.32 -11.31 -5.90
C HIS A 388 0.67 -10.48 -5.08
N VAL A 389 1.72 -9.95 -5.72
CA VAL A 389 2.60 -8.92 -5.15
C VAL A 389 2.53 -7.66 -6.00
N LYS A 390 2.04 -6.57 -5.42
CA LYS A 390 1.93 -5.26 -6.08
C LYS A 390 3.17 -4.41 -5.83
N LEU A 391 3.95 -4.22 -6.88
CA LEU A 391 5.15 -3.37 -6.95
C LEU A 391 4.84 -2.07 -7.72
N VAL A 392 5.78 -1.13 -7.70
CA VAL A 392 5.75 0.08 -8.52
C VAL A 392 6.95 0.07 -9.44
N ALA A 393 6.76 0.51 -10.68
CA ALA A 393 7.84 0.67 -11.63
C ALA A 393 8.88 1.68 -11.10
N GLU A 394 10.12 1.23 -11.05
CA GLU A 394 11.34 1.99 -10.82
C GLU A 394 12.51 1.15 -11.36
N VAL A 395 13.69 1.75 -11.54
CA VAL A 395 14.89 0.97 -11.87
C VAL A 395 15.13 -0.16 -10.85
N GLY A 396 15.37 -1.37 -11.35
CA GLY A 396 15.64 -2.55 -10.53
C GLY A 396 14.40 -3.38 -10.18
N VAL A 397 13.20 -2.92 -10.56
CA VAL A 397 11.95 -3.65 -10.30
C VAL A 397 11.95 -5.04 -10.93
N GLY A 398 12.64 -5.24 -12.06
CA GLY A 398 12.74 -6.58 -12.69
C GLY A 398 13.52 -7.57 -11.82
N THR A 399 14.55 -7.10 -11.12
CA THR A 399 15.31 -7.92 -10.15
C THR A 399 14.43 -8.30 -8.96
N VAL A 400 13.65 -7.34 -8.45
CA VAL A 400 12.69 -7.61 -7.37
C VAL A 400 11.62 -8.60 -7.82
N ALA A 401 11.09 -8.46 -9.04
CA ALA A 401 10.11 -9.37 -9.62
C ALA A 401 10.65 -10.80 -9.77
N ALA A 402 11.93 -10.98 -10.12
CA ALA A 402 12.57 -12.29 -10.11
C ALA A 402 12.64 -12.90 -8.70
N GLY A 403 12.94 -12.08 -7.67
CA GLY A 403 12.84 -12.50 -6.27
C GLY A 403 11.43 -12.89 -5.86
N VAL A 404 10.42 -12.12 -6.28
CA VAL A 404 8.99 -12.39 -6.04
C VAL A 404 8.57 -13.73 -6.64
N SER A 405 8.98 -14.03 -7.88
CA SER A 405 8.72 -15.32 -8.53
C SER A 405 9.39 -16.48 -7.79
N LYS A 406 10.64 -16.32 -7.34
CA LYS A 406 11.34 -17.31 -6.50
C LYS A 406 10.72 -17.47 -5.11
N GLY A 407 10.04 -16.43 -4.61
CA GLY A 407 9.22 -16.46 -3.40
C GLY A 407 7.86 -17.15 -3.58
N HIS A 408 7.62 -17.78 -4.74
CA HIS A 408 6.40 -18.51 -5.10
C HIS A 408 5.14 -17.65 -5.24
N ALA A 409 5.28 -16.34 -5.51
CA ALA A 409 4.10 -15.55 -5.89
C ALA A 409 3.51 -16.05 -7.21
N ASP A 410 2.18 -16.10 -7.29
CA ASP A 410 1.45 -16.52 -8.49
C ASP A 410 1.34 -15.35 -9.49
N VAL A 411 1.30 -14.10 -8.99
CA VAL A 411 1.18 -12.89 -9.81
C VAL A 411 2.08 -11.77 -9.29
N VAL A 412 2.76 -11.06 -10.19
CA VAL A 412 3.42 -9.78 -9.90
C VAL A 412 2.71 -8.65 -10.65
N LEU A 413 2.32 -7.60 -9.93
CA LEU A 413 1.70 -6.41 -10.52
C LEU A 413 2.73 -5.27 -10.56
N ILE A 414 2.97 -4.71 -11.75
CA ILE A 414 3.80 -3.51 -11.94
C ILE A 414 2.89 -2.29 -12.09
N SER A 415 2.90 -1.39 -11.11
CA SER A 415 2.16 -0.12 -11.16
C SER A 415 2.99 1.01 -11.72
N GLY A 416 2.45 1.79 -12.64
CA GLY A 416 3.03 3.06 -13.09
C GLY A 416 2.89 4.19 -12.07
N HIS A 417 3.81 5.16 -12.11
CA HIS A 417 3.79 6.36 -11.26
C HIS A 417 2.49 7.18 -11.36
N ASP A 418 1.79 7.07 -12.48
CA ASP A 418 0.59 7.84 -12.82
C ASP A 418 -0.70 7.29 -12.19
N GLY A 419 -0.61 6.22 -11.39
CA GLY A 419 -1.71 5.64 -10.63
C GLY A 419 -2.50 6.64 -9.79
N GLY A 420 -3.81 6.44 -9.67
CA GLY A 420 -4.70 7.30 -8.87
C GLY A 420 -4.52 7.11 -7.35
N THR A 421 -5.00 8.10 -6.57
CA THR A 421 -5.08 7.99 -5.10
C THR A 421 -6.20 8.87 -4.54
N GLY A 422 -6.84 8.41 -3.46
CA GLY A 422 -7.80 9.22 -2.71
C GLY A 422 -7.15 10.28 -1.82
N ALA A 423 -5.93 10.00 -1.31
CA ALA A 423 -5.15 10.89 -0.46
C ALA A 423 -3.65 10.53 -0.53
N SER A 424 -2.82 11.52 -0.86
CA SER A 424 -1.36 11.40 -0.94
C SER A 424 -0.71 12.79 -0.87
N PRO A 425 0.52 12.92 -0.35
CA PRO A 425 1.31 14.13 -0.53
C PRO A 425 1.51 14.44 -2.01
N LEU A 426 1.40 15.72 -2.37
CA LEU A 426 1.59 16.17 -3.75
C LEU A 426 3.00 15.87 -4.28
N THR A 427 4.01 15.95 -3.41
CA THR A 427 5.40 15.61 -3.76
C THR A 427 5.54 14.18 -4.24
N SER A 428 4.80 13.24 -3.65
CA SER A 428 4.88 11.82 -4.02
C SER A 428 4.12 11.51 -5.31
N ILE A 429 2.98 12.19 -5.54
CA ILE A 429 2.23 12.07 -6.80
C ILE A 429 3.07 12.53 -8.00
N LYS A 430 3.93 13.54 -7.81
CA LYS A 430 4.71 14.14 -8.89
C LYS A 430 6.10 13.58 -9.07
N HIS A 431 6.74 13.16 -7.98
CA HIS A 431 8.19 12.95 -7.97
C HIS A 431 8.62 11.55 -7.50
N ALA A 432 7.73 10.56 -7.50
CA ALA A 432 8.07 9.20 -7.08
C ALA A 432 7.44 8.13 -8.01
N GLY A 433 8.22 7.08 -8.30
CA GLY A 433 7.89 6.05 -9.29
C GLY A 433 8.28 6.42 -10.71
N ALA A 434 8.24 5.44 -11.61
CA ALA A 434 8.53 5.55 -13.03
C ALA A 434 7.33 5.13 -13.90
N PRO A 435 7.34 5.42 -15.21
CA PRO A 435 6.37 4.89 -16.17
C PRO A 435 6.31 3.36 -16.13
N TRP A 436 5.10 2.79 -16.23
CA TRP A 436 4.94 1.34 -16.19
C TRP A 436 5.56 0.66 -17.40
N GLU A 437 5.67 1.34 -18.54
CA GLU A 437 6.29 0.80 -19.76
C GLU A 437 7.74 0.36 -19.50
N LEU A 438 8.48 1.15 -18.70
CA LEU A 438 9.86 0.84 -18.32
C LEU A 438 9.93 -0.32 -17.34
N GLY A 439 9.11 -0.28 -16.29
CA GLY A 439 9.11 -1.33 -15.27
C GLY A 439 8.60 -2.67 -15.80
N LEU A 440 7.61 -2.65 -16.70
CA LEU A 440 7.03 -3.83 -17.33
C LEU A 440 8.04 -4.49 -18.26
N ALA A 441 8.68 -3.72 -19.15
CA ALA A 441 9.72 -4.23 -20.04
C ALA A 441 10.90 -4.83 -19.25
N GLU A 442 11.38 -4.12 -18.23
CA GLU A 442 12.46 -4.62 -17.36
C GLU A 442 12.06 -5.93 -16.65
N THR A 443 10.83 -6.02 -16.17
CA THR A 443 10.28 -7.22 -15.53
C THR A 443 10.21 -8.39 -16.50
N GLN A 444 9.66 -8.17 -17.69
CA GLN A 444 9.57 -9.18 -18.74
C GLN A 444 10.96 -9.71 -19.11
N GLN A 445 11.88 -8.81 -19.42
CA GLN A 445 13.26 -9.14 -19.81
C GLN A 445 13.98 -9.91 -18.70
N THR A 446 13.88 -9.46 -17.45
CA THR A 446 14.58 -10.08 -16.32
C THR A 446 14.03 -11.47 -16.00
N LEU A 447 12.70 -11.66 -16.03
CA LEU A 447 12.09 -12.97 -15.79
C LEU A 447 12.47 -13.99 -16.87
N LEU A 448 12.53 -13.55 -18.14
CA LEU A 448 12.97 -14.37 -19.26
C LEU A 448 14.45 -14.78 -19.12
N LEU A 449 15.33 -13.83 -18.81
CA LEU A 449 16.76 -14.08 -18.60
C LEU A 449 17.05 -15.08 -17.46
N ASN A 450 16.11 -15.25 -16.52
CA ASN A 450 16.27 -16.10 -15.35
C ASN A 450 15.47 -17.41 -15.42
N ASP A 451 14.77 -17.70 -16.53
CA ASP A 451 13.89 -18.88 -16.66
C ASP A 451 12.80 -18.94 -15.58
N LEU A 452 12.16 -17.78 -15.32
CA LEU A 452 11.11 -17.60 -14.31
C LEU A 452 9.78 -17.12 -14.89
N ARG A 453 9.74 -16.74 -16.18
CA ARG A 453 8.57 -16.08 -16.78
C ARG A 453 7.37 -17.02 -16.93
N ASP A 454 7.62 -18.31 -17.10
CA ASP A 454 6.61 -19.36 -17.27
C ASP A 454 5.80 -19.64 -15.99
N ARG A 455 6.27 -19.21 -14.82
CA ARG A 455 5.64 -19.55 -13.52
C ARG A 455 4.83 -18.44 -12.88
N ILE A 456 4.87 -17.24 -13.44
CA ILE A 456 4.26 -16.05 -12.83
C ILE A 456 3.46 -15.24 -13.83
N VAL A 457 2.26 -14.85 -13.44
CA VAL A 457 1.44 -13.89 -14.20
C VAL A 457 1.99 -12.48 -13.95
N VAL A 458 2.20 -11.69 -15.00
CA VAL A 458 2.60 -10.29 -14.92
C VAL A 458 1.38 -9.42 -15.17
N GLN A 459 0.89 -8.74 -14.15
CA GLN A 459 -0.18 -7.76 -14.25
C GLN A 459 0.41 -6.35 -14.36
N VAL A 460 -0.28 -5.44 -15.05
CA VAL A 460 0.11 -4.01 -15.08
C VAL A 460 -1.08 -3.11 -14.78
N ASP A 461 -0.83 -2.02 -14.05
CA ASP A 461 -1.77 -0.90 -13.91
C ASP A 461 -1.03 0.44 -14.00
N GLY A 462 -1.77 1.52 -14.24
CA GLY A 462 -1.18 2.84 -14.46
C GLY A 462 -1.90 3.58 -15.57
N GLN A 463 -3.03 4.20 -15.22
CA GLN A 463 -3.80 5.05 -16.14
C GLN A 463 -4.20 4.39 -17.48
N LEU A 464 -4.33 3.06 -17.53
CA LEU A 464 -4.92 2.36 -18.68
C LEU A 464 -6.36 2.85 -18.92
N LYS A 465 -6.66 3.25 -20.15
CA LYS A 465 -7.92 3.88 -20.55
C LYS A 465 -8.53 3.28 -21.82
N THR A 466 -7.70 2.76 -22.71
CA THR A 466 -8.10 2.33 -24.05
C THR A 466 -7.68 0.88 -24.30
N GLY A 467 -8.27 0.24 -25.31
CA GLY A 467 -7.82 -1.05 -25.83
C GLY A 467 -6.41 -0.98 -26.41
N ARG A 468 -6.00 0.19 -26.94
CA ARG A 468 -4.62 0.44 -27.34
C ARG A 468 -3.65 0.29 -26.17
N ASP A 469 -3.95 0.89 -25.01
CA ASP A 469 -3.10 0.76 -23.82
C ASP A 469 -2.92 -0.72 -23.43
N VAL A 470 -3.99 -1.52 -23.51
CA VAL A 470 -3.98 -2.97 -23.22
C VAL A 470 -3.07 -3.72 -24.18
N VAL A 471 -3.19 -3.50 -25.50
CA VAL A 471 -2.35 -4.21 -26.47
C VAL A 471 -0.89 -3.80 -26.36
N VAL A 472 -0.58 -2.52 -26.13
CA VAL A 472 0.81 -2.09 -25.87
C VAL A 472 1.38 -2.81 -24.63
N ALA A 473 0.62 -2.87 -23.55
CA ALA A 473 1.01 -3.60 -22.35
C ALA A 473 1.20 -5.10 -22.60
N ALA A 474 0.31 -5.73 -23.37
CA ALA A 474 0.42 -7.14 -23.72
C ALA A 474 1.72 -7.41 -24.51
N LEU A 475 1.99 -6.63 -25.56
CA LEU A 475 3.21 -6.74 -26.37
C LEU A 475 4.48 -6.55 -25.54
N LEU A 476 4.44 -5.71 -24.49
CA LEU A 476 5.54 -5.54 -23.54
C LEU A 476 5.65 -6.65 -22.47
N GLY A 477 4.68 -7.57 -22.38
CA GLY A 477 4.74 -8.77 -21.56
C GLY A 477 3.67 -8.94 -20.48
N ALA A 478 2.65 -8.07 -20.42
CA ALA A 478 1.58 -8.20 -19.43
C ALA A 478 0.53 -9.27 -19.81
N ASP A 479 0.13 -10.08 -18.82
CA ASP A 479 -0.92 -11.11 -18.91
C ASP A 479 -2.30 -10.59 -18.49
N GLU A 480 -2.34 -9.66 -17.53
CA GLU A 480 -3.55 -9.10 -16.90
C GLU A 480 -3.44 -7.56 -16.79
N PHE A 481 -4.58 -6.85 -16.76
CA PHE A 481 -4.65 -5.39 -16.90
C PHE A 481 -5.55 -4.74 -15.84
N GLY A 482 -5.00 -3.77 -15.10
CA GLY A 482 -5.68 -3.07 -14.01
C GLY A 482 -6.21 -1.68 -14.40
N PHE A 483 -7.49 -1.42 -14.12
CA PHE A 483 -8.17 -0.16 -14.41
C PHE A 483 -8.75 0.48 -13.15
N ALA A 484 -8.31 1.69 -12.80
CA ALA A 484 -8.79 2.38 -11.60
C ALA A 484 -9.61 3.64 -11.93
N THR A 485 -8.95 4.68 -12.44
CA THR A 485 -9.59 5.99 -12.63
C THR A 485 -10.69 5.98 -13.70
N ALA A 486 -10.49 5.26 -14.82
CA ALA A 486 -11.50 5.21 -15.89
C ALA A 486 -12.84 4.61 -15.41
N PRO A 487 -12.89 3.44 -14.73
CA PRO A 487 -14.13 2.96 -14.10
C PRO A 487 -14.77 3.94 -13.11
N LEU A 488 -13.99 4.70 -12.33
CA LEU A 488 -14.55 5.74 -11.47
C LEU A 488 -15.19 6.88 -12.27
N VAL A 489 -14.60 7.27 -13.41
CA VAL A 489 -15.17 8.28 -14.32
C VAL A 489 -16.46 7.78 -14.93
N VAL A 490 -16.49 6.51 -15.38
CA VAL A 490 -17.70 5.83 -15.89
C VAL A 490 -18.84 5.87 -14.87
N MET A 491 -18.54 5.64 -13.59
CA MET A 491 -19.52 5.72 -12.51
C MET A 491 -19.93 7.16 -12.12
N GLY A 492 -19.28 8.19 -12.67
CA GLY A 492 -19.67 9.59 -12.51
C GLY A 492 -18.60 10.53 -11.99
N CYS A 493 -17.37 10.09 -11.73
CA CYS A 493 -16.28 10.98 -11.33
C CYS A 493 -16.05 12.08 -12.38
N VAL A 494 -15.99 13.34 -11.92
CA VAL A 494 -15.76 14.53 -12.76
C VAL A 494 -14.35 15.12 -12.58
N MET A 495 -13.42 14.34 -12.02
CA MET A 495 -11.99 14.72 -11.87
C MET A 495 -11.74 16.02 -11.09
N MET A 496 -12.59 16.33 -10.09
CA MET A 496 -12.46 17.54 -9.26
C MET A 496 -11.28 17.51 -8.26
N ARG A 497 -10.69 16.32 -8.02
CA ARG A 497 -9.51 16.10 -7.14
C ARG A 497 -9.68 16.50 -5.66
N VAL A 498 -10.92 16.48 -5.16
CA VAL A 498 -11.27 16.74 -3.73
C VAL A 498 -11.51 15.47 -2.91
N CYS A 499 -11.00 14.32 -3.37
CA CYS A 499 -11.27 12.99 -2.79
C CYS A 499 -10.90 12.89 -1.30
N HIS A 500 -9.85 13.59 -0.88
CA HIS A 500 -9.34 13.63 0.48
C HIS A 500 -10.18 14.52 1.43
N LEU A 501 -10.97 15.43 0.88
CA LEU A 501 -11.76 16.40 1.66
C LEU A 501 -13.13 15.87 2.07
N ASP A 502 -13.50 14.69 1.61
CA ASP A 502 -14.85 14.11 1.79
C ASP A 502 -15.99 14.89 1.11
N THR A 503 -15.67 15.83 0.21
CA THR A 503 -16.62 16.73 -0.45
C THR A 503 -16.93 16.34 -1.89
N CYS A 504 -16.84 15.05 -2.23
CA CYS A 504 -17.09 14.58 -3.60
C CYS A 504 -18.51 14.94 -4.07
N PRO A 505 -18.68 15.73 -5.15
CA PRO A 505 -19.98 16.27 -5.53
C PRO A 505 -20.95 15.22 -6.12
N VAL A 506 -20.42 14.04 -6.48
CA VAL A 506 -21.11 12.98 -7.23
C VAL A 506 -21.20 11.66 -6.45
N GLY A 507 -20.90 11.68 -5.15
CA GLY A 507 -21.07 10.51 -4.29
C GLY A 507 -20.07 9.36 -4.51
N VAL A 508 -18.98 9.57 -5.27
CA VAL A 508 -17.97 8.53 -5.55
C VAL A 508 -16.92 8.43 -4.44
N ALA A 509 -16.23 9.52 -4.11
CA ALA A 509 -15.09 9.53 -3.18
C ALA A 509 -15.40 10.23 -1.85
N THR A 510 -16.52 9.85 -1.23
CA THR A 510 -17.04 10.48 0.00
C THR A 510 -17.75 9.46 0.88
N GLN A 511 -17.67 9.65 2.20
CA GLN A 511 -18.43 8.94 3.21
C GLN A 511 -19.61 9.77 3.74
N ASN A 512 -19.65 11.08 3.46
CA ASN A 512 -20.77 11.95 3.80
C ASN A 512 -22.10 11.39 3.25
N PRO A 513 -23.08 11.06 4.11
CA PRO A 513 -24.35 10.46 3.70
C PRO A 513 -25.15 11.31 2.70
N GLU A 514 -25.12 12.64 2.81
CA GLU A 514 -25.86 13.52 1.89
C GLU A 514 -25.23 13.59 0.51
N LEU A 515 -23.90 13.48 0.43
CA LEU A 515 -23.20 13.45 -0.86
C LEU A 515 -23.28 12.07 -1.52
N ARG A 516 -23.30 10.99 -0.73
CA ARG A 516 -23.49 9.62 -1.24
C ARG A 516 -24.83 9.43 -1.96
N LYS A 517 -25.90 10.10 -1.52
CA LYS A 517 -27.21 10.12 -2.22
C LYS A 517 -27.14 10.64 -3.67
N LYS A 518 -26.07 11.34 -4.05
CA LYS A 518 -25.85 11.85 -5.41
C LYS A 518 -25.18 10.84 -6.34
N PHE A 519 -24.80 9.66 -5.83
CA PHE A 519 -24.21 8.60 -6.64
C PHE A 519 -25.24 8.07 -7.65
N THR A 520 -24.84 7.99 -8.92
CA THR A 520 -25.71 7.56 -10.03
C THR A 520 -25.08 6.48 -10.90
N GLY A 521 -23.89 5.98 -10.51
CA GLY A 521 -23.22 4.89 -11.21
C GLY A 521 -24.04 3.60 -11.13
N ARG A 522 -23.90 2.75 -12.15
CA ARG A 522 -24.57 1.44 -12.21
C ARG A 522 -23.61 0.38 -12.76
N PRO A 523 -23.78 -0.91 -12.39
CA PRO A 523 -22.92 -1.97 -12.89
C PRO A 523 -22.89 -2.03 -14.42
N GLU A 524 -24.02 -1.77 -15.09
CA GLU A 524 -24.15 -1.83 -16.55
C GLU A 524 -23.21 -0.83 -17.25
N PHE A 525 -22.98 0.35 -16.66
CA PHE A 525 -22.07 1.33 -17.25
C PHE A 525 -20.62 0.85 -17.23
N VAL A 526 -20.24 0.19 -16.13
CA VAL A 526 -18.90 -0.39 -15.97
C VAL A 526 -18.71 -1.59 -16.89
N ILE A 527 -19.74 -2.43 -17.05
CA ILE A 527 -19.74 -3.55 -18.00
C ILE A 527 -19.52 -3.04 -19.42
N ASN A 528 -20.32 -2.05 -19.86
CA ASN A 528 -20.17 -1.45 -21.19
C ASN A 528 -18.73 -0.94 -21.42
N PHE A 529 -18.12 -0.30 -20.42
CA PHE A 529 -16.73 0.15 -20.53
C PHE A 529 -15.75 -0.99 -20.83
N PHE A 530 -15.81 -2.07 -20.05
CA PHE A 530 -14.89 -3.20 -20.23
C PHE A 530 -15.16 -3.97 -21.53
N GLU A 531 -16.42 -4.11 -21.93
CA GLU A 531 -16.78 -4.70 -23.23
C GLU A 531 -16.27 -3.85 -24.40
N PHE A 532 -16.38 -2.52 -24.31
CA PHE A 532 -15.85 -1.63 -25.36
C PHE A 532 -14.33 -1.64 -25.44
N VAL A 533 -13.63 -1.67 -24.30
CA VAL A 533 -12.17 -1.84 -24.27
C VAL A 533 -11.78 -3.18 -24.88
N ALA A 534 -12.45 -4.27 -24.52
CA ALA A 534 -12.19 -5.60 -25.07
C ALA A 534 -12.47 -5.67 -26.58
N GLU A 535 -13.53 -5.02 -27.06
CA GLU A 535 -13.81 -4.96 -28.50
C GLU A 535 -12.72 -4.20 -29.27
N GLU A 536 -12.24 -3.08 -28.74
CA GLU A 536 -11.10 -2.35 -29.31
C GLU A 536 -9.81 -3.19 -29.28
N VAL A 537 -9.59 -4.01 -28.24
CA VAL A 537 -8.49 -4.99 -28.22
C VAL A 537 -8.64 -5.99 -29.36
N ARG A 538 -9.84 -6.54 -29.60
CA ARG A 538 -10.07 -7.51 -30.69
C ARG A 538 -9.76 -6.91 -32.05
N GLU A 539 -10.17 -5.67 -32.28
CA GLU A 539 -9.89 -4.95 -33.52
C GLU A 539 -8.38 -4.80 -33.75
N ILE A 540 -7.63 -4.39 -32.72
CA ILE A 540 -6.18 -4.22 -32.84
C ILE A 540 -5.47 -5.58 -33.01
N LEU A 541 -5.91 -6.63 -32.32
CA LEU A 541 -5.35 -7.99 -32.50
C LEU A 541 -5.60 -8.50 -33.92
N ALA A 542 -6.80 -8.26 -34.47
CA ALA A 542 -7.14 -8.60 -35.85
C ALA A 542 -6.21 -7.89 -36.85
N ASP A 543 -6.00 -6.59 -36.66
CA ASP A 543 -5.11 -5.78 -37.51
C ASP A 543 -3.64 -6.26 -37.43
N LEU A 544 -3.20 -6.68 -36.24
CA LEU A 544 -1.85 -7.22 -36.00
C LEU A 544 -1.69 -8.71 -36.37
N GLY A 545 -2.78 -9.39 -36.75
CA GLY A 545 -2.75 -10.80 -37.15
C GLY A 545 -2.61 -11.81 -36.00
N PHE A 546 -3.12 -11.48 -34.81
CA PHE A 546 -3.19 -12.38 -33.64
C PHE A 546 -4.62 -12.89 -33.42
N ARG A 547 -4.78 -14.18 -33.10
CA ARG A 547 -6.10 -14.77 -32.78
C ARG A 547 -6.46 -14.63 -31.32
N THR A 548 -5.47 -14.55 -30.44
CA THR A 548 -5.68 -14.36 -29.01
C THR A 548 -4.71 -13.31 -28.48
N LEU A 549 -5.11 -12.65 -27.40
CA LEU A 549 -4.26 -11.75 -26.63
C LEU A 549 -3.05 -12.50 -26.10
N GLU A 550 -3.20 -13.79 -25.75
CA GLU A 550 -2.09 -14.65 -25.32
C GLU A 550 -0.98 -14.77 -26.36
N GLU A 551 -1.34 -14.94 -27.64
CA GLU A 551 -0.35 -14.99 -28.73
C GLU A 551 0.45 -13.67 -28.87
N ALA A 552 -0.14 -12.55 -28.45
CA ALA A 552 0.50 -11.23 -28.50
C ALA A 552 1.43 -10.97 -27.31
N ILE A 553 1.31 -11.71 -26.20
CA ILE A 553 2.07 -11.40 -24.97
C ILE A 553 3.57 -11.50 -25.21
N GLY A 554 4.29 -10.42 -24.89
CA GLY A 554 5.75 -10.34 -25.00
C GLY A 554 6.27 -10.29 -26.45
N GLN A 555 5.42 -10.03 -27.44
CA GLN A 555 5.81 -9.81 -28.84
C GLN A 555 6.26 -8.35 -29.07
N ALA A 556 7.25 -7.90 -28.28
CA ALA A 556 7.72 -6.51 -28.29
C ALA A 556 8.21 -6.03 -29.67
N GLU A 557 8.62 -6.96 -30.54
CA GLU A 557 8.96 -6.70 -31.94
C GLU A 557 7.83 -6.11 -32.79
N CYS A 558 6.57 -6.22 -32.33
CA CYS A 558 5.39 -5.63 -32.98
C CYS A 558 5.18 -4.14 -32.64
N LEU A 559 6.06 -3.56 -31.83
CA LEU A 559 6.10 -2.13 -31.54
C LEU A 559 7.23 -1.46 -32.33
N ASP A 560 6.98 -0.22 -32.77
CA ASP A 560 7.97 0.65 -33.39
C ASP A 560 8.09 1.96 -32.60
N VAL A 561 9.32 2.33 -32.26
CA VAL A 561 9.68 3.55 -31.52
C VAL A 561 10.31 4.63 -32.40
N SER A 562 10.54 4.35 -33.69
CA SER A 562 11.26 5.25 -34.60
C SER A 562 10.57 6.62 -34.74
N GLY A 563 9.23 6.64 -34.72
CA GLY A 563 8.42 7.86 -34.75
C GLY A 563 8.50 8.75 -33.51
N ALA A 564 9.10 8.28 -32.40
CA ALA A 564 9.34 9.09 -31.21
C ALA A 564 10.43 10.17 -31.44
N VAL A 565 11.36 9.91 -32.36
CA VAL A 565 12.53 10.75 -32.64
C VAL A 565 12.15 12.08 -33.31
N ASP A 566 10.99 12.14 -33.99
CA ASP A 566 10.53 13.31 -34.74
C ASP A 566 9.98 14.46 -33.85
N HIS A 567 9.73 14.21 -32.56
CA HIS A 567 9.22 15.23 -31.65
C HIS A 567 10.36 16.00 -30.98
N TRP A 568 10.36 17.33 -31.03
CA TRP A 568 11.52 18.16 -30.61
C TRP A 568 11.95 18.00 -29.14
N LYS A 569 11.06 17.64 -28.21
CA LYS A 569 11.40 17.31 -26.82
C LYS A 569 11.80 15.84 -26.59
N ALA A 570 11.43 14.96 -27.52
CA ALA A 570 11.82 13.56 -27.51
C ALA A 570 13.03 13.28 -28.42
N ALA A 571 13.47 14.28 -29.20
CA ALA A 571 14.69 14.26 -29.97
C ALA A 571 15.87 14.03 -29.03
N GLY A 572 16.48 12.85 -29.14
CA GLY A 572 17.55 12.39 -28.25
C GLY A 572 17.13 11.31 -27.26
N LEU A 573 15.87 10.90 -27.20
CA LEU A 573 15.48 9.69 -26.47
C LEU A 573 15.83 8.42 -27.26
N ASP A 574 16.46 7.46 -26.60
CA ASP A 574 16.61 6.09 -27.07
C ASP A 574 15.59 5.18 -26.37
N LEU A 575 14.51 4.85 -27.07
CA LEU A 575 13.46 3.95 -26.58
C LEU A 575 13.71 2.49 -26.97
N THR A 576 14.77 2.20 -27.73
CA THR A 576 15.07 0.83 -28.17
C THR A 576 15.30 -0.16 -27.02
N PRO A 577 15.84 0.21 -25.84
CA PRO A 577 16.00 -0.72 -24.72
C PRO A 577 14.66 -1.28 -24.19
N ILE A 578 13.56 -0.54 -24.35
CA ILE A 578 12.22 -0.99 -23.93
C ILE A 578 11.76 -2.18 -24.76
N LEU A 579 12.10 -2.20 -26.06
CA LEU A 579 11.68 -3.24 -27.00
C LEU A 579 12.66 -4.41 -27.10
N HIS A 580 13.74 -4.39 -26.31
CA HIS A 580 14.73 -5.46 -26.34
C HIS A 580 14.11 -6.79 -25.90
N VAL A 581 14.23 -7.80 -26.75
CA VAL A 581 13.94 -9.20 -26.44
C VAL A 581 15.28 -9.92 -26.25
N PRO A 582 15.55 -10.51 -25.08
CA PRO A 582 16.77 -11.28 -24.86
C PRO A 582 16.92 -12.45 -25.86
N ASP A 583 18.15 -12.91 -26.08
CA ASP A 583 18.39 -14.15 -26.84
C ASP A 583 17.90 -15.35 -26.02
N LEU A 584 16.85 -16.02 -26.50
CA LEU A 584 16.18 -17.12 -25.80
C LEU A 584 16.27 -18.43 -26.57
N PRO A 585 16.30 -19.58 -25.88
CA PRO A 585 16.09 -20.88 -26.50
C PRO A 585 14.79 -20.94 -27.31
N ASP A 586 14.78 -21.79 -28.34
CA ASP A 586 13.57 -22.03 -29.13
C ASP A 586 12.42 -22.52 -28.22
N ASN A 587 11.24 -21.91 -28.39
CA ASN A 587 10.02 -22.20 -27.61
C ASN A 587 10.04 -21.77 -26.14
N THR A 588 10.92 -20.86 -25.70
CA THR A 588 10.78 -20.22 -24.38
C THR A 588 9.41 -19.52 -24.29
N MET A 589 8.65 -19.87 -23.25
CA MET A 589 7.36 -19.23 -22.98
C MET A 589 7.57 -17.77 -22.58
N ARG A 590 6.89 -16.86 -23.28
CA ARG A 590 6.94 -15.41 -23.00
C ARG A 590 5.88 -14.96 -21.99
N HIS A 591 4.99 -15.88 -21.62
CA HIS A 591 3.90 -15.72 -20.68
C HIS A 591 3.85 -16.86 -19.68
N GLN A 592 2.95 -16.76 -18.70
CA GLN A 592 2.76 -17.80 -17.70
C GLN A 592 2.19 -19.06 -18.35
N ALA A 593 2.81 -20.22 -18.09
CA ALA A 593 2.42 -21.52 -18.64
C ALA A 593 2.27 -22.61 -17.57
N VAL A 594 2.96 -22.50 -16.43
CA VAL A 594 2.90 -23.47 -15.32
C VAL A 594 2.55 -22.78 -14.01
N ALA A 595 1.80 -23.45 -13.14
CA ALA A 595 1.45 -22.92 -11.83
C ALA A 595 2.63 -23.07 -10.85
N GLN A 596 2.66 -22.21 -9.82
CA GLN A 596 3.62 -22.34 -8.72
C GLN A 596 3.28 -23.56 -7.85
N ASP A 597 4.32 -24.30 -7.45
CA ASP A 597 4.24 -25.28 -6.38
C ASP A 597 4.50 -24.59 -5.03
N HIS A 598 3.55 -24.71 -4.10
CA HIS A 598 3.60 -24.08 -2.78
C HIS A 598 3.97 -25.06 -1.65
N GLY A 599 4.11 -26.36 -1.95
CA GLY A 599 4.51 -27.39 -0.99
C GLY A 599 3.55 -27.58 0.20
N LEU A 600 2.26 -27.29 0.04
CA LEU A 600 1.26 -27.31 1.12
C LEU A 600 0.99 -28.73 1.64
N GLU A 601 1.27 -29.75 0.85
CA GLU A 601 1.16 -31.17 1.22
C GLU A 601 2.16 -31.57 2.32
N HIS A 602 3.22 -30.77 2.52
CA HIS A 602 4.23 -31.00 3.54
C HIS A 602 3.96 -30.22 4.84
N ALA A 603 2.91 -29.39 4.88
CA ALA A 603 2.55 -28.62 6.07
C ALA A 603 2.10 -29.54 7.21
N LEU A 604 2.54 -29.24 8.44
CA LEU A 604 2.10 -29.98 9.64
C LEU A 604 0.58 -29.96 9.79
N ASP A 605 -0.06 -28.88 9.34
CA ASP A 605 -1.51 -28.72 9.34
C ASP A 605 -2.26 -29.82 8.57
N GLN A 606 -1.65 -30.50 7.61
CA GLN A 606 -2.29 -31.65 6.94
C GLN A 606 -2.61 -32.76 7.95
N GLN A 607 -1.69 -33.02 8.88
CA GLN A 607 -1.92 -33.95 9.98
C GLN A 607 -2.98 -33.40 10.94
N LEU A 608 -2.88 -32.11 11.32
CA LEU A 608 -3.83 -31.49 12.24
C LEU A 608 -5.27 -31.50 11.70
N ILE A 609 -5.45 -31.28 10.40
CA ILE A 609 -6.75 -31.35 9.71
C ILE A 609 -7.32 -32.77 9.77
N ALA A 610 -6.49 -33.78 9.51
CA ALA A 610 -6.92 -35.17 9.57
C ALA A 610 -7.39 -35.56 10.98
N GLU A 611 -6.64 -35.18 12.01
CA GLU A 611 -6.97 -35.46 13.41
C GLU A 611 -8.15 -34.64 13.93
N ALA A 612 -8.32 -33.40 13.45
CA ALA A 612 -9.45 -32.54 13.77
C ALA A 612 -10.74 -32.87 12.99
N GLY A 613 -10.76 -33.95 12.20
CA GLY A 613 -11.90 -34.37 11.37
C GLY A 613 -13.27 -34.34 12.07
N PRO A 614 -13.41 -34.86 13.31
CA PRO A 614 -14.68 -34.76 14.06
C PRO A 614 -15.11 -33.31 14.31
N ALA A 615 -14.21 -32.46 14.82
CA ALA A 615 -14.48 -31.04 15.06
C ALA A 615 -14.89 -30.30 13.78
N LEU A 616 -14.24 -30.61 12.65
CA LEU A 616 -14.55 -30.01 11.36
C LEU A 616 -15.89 -30.48 10.76
N THR A 617 -16.41 -31.62 11.20
CA THR A 617 -17.65 -32.21 10.65
C THR A 617 -18.88 -31.78 11.42
N ASP A 618 -18.83 -31.87 12.76
CA ASP A 618 -19.99 -31.64 13.63
C ASP A 618 -19.69 -30.80 14.88
N GLY A 619 -18.48 -30.26 15.00
CA GLY A 619 -18.09 -29.45 16.16
C GLY A 619 -17.76 -30.26 17.42
N THR A 620 -17.57 -31.57 17.32
CA THR A 620 -17.12 -32.39 18.45
C THR A 620 -15.74 -31.94 18.95
N PRO A 621 -15.55 -31.68 20.26
CA PRO A 621 -14.25 -31.29 20.79
C PRO A 621 -13.15 -32.35 20.58
N VAL A 622 -11.97 -31.92 20.14
CA VAL A 622 -10.80 -32.76 19.88
C VAL A 622 -9.57 -32.19 20.58
N ARG A 623 -8.74 -33.09 21.12
CA ARG A 623 -7.40 -32.77 21.64
C ARG A 623 -6.33 -33.49 20.84
N ILE A 624 -5.33 -32.74 20.39
CA ILE A 624 -4.22 -33.22 19.56
C ILE A 624 -2.92 -32.95 20.32
N THR A 625 -1.98 -33.90 20.30
CA THR A 625 -0.64 -33.70 20.83
C THR A 625 0.39 -34.05 19.78
N THR A 626 1.27 -33.12 19.43
CA THR A 626 2.26 -33.33 18.36
C THR A 626 3.57 -32.59 18.61
N PRO A 627 4.74 -33.13 18.24
CA PRO A 627 5.98 -32.35 18.26
C PRO A 627 5.97 -31.25 17.19
N ILE A 628 6.76 -30.20 17.42
CA ILE A 628 7.00 -29.11 16.46
C ILE A 628 8.49 -28.76 16.36
N ARG A 629 8.92 -28.32 15.17
CA ARG A 629 10.27 -27.85 14.88
C ARG A 629 10.24 -26.53 14.12
N ASN A 630 11.35 -25.79 14.13
CA ASN A 630 11.42 -24.46 13.52
C ASN A 630 11.17 -24.45 12.00
N VAL A 631 11.30 -25.60 11.33
CA VAL A 631 10.94 -25.80 9.92
C VAL A 631 9.42 -25.85 9.69
N ASN A 632 8.63 -26.13 10.73
CA ASN A 632 7.18 -26.09 10.71
C ASN A 632 6.75 -24.63 10.88
N ARG A 633 6.51 -23.97 9.74
CA ARG A 633 6.09 -22.57 9.65
C ARG A 633 4.57 -22.50 9.50
N THR A 634 3.99 -21.39 9.94
CA THR A 634 2.57 -21.08 9.74
C THR A 634 1.60 -22.14 10.29
N VAL A 635 2.00 -22.80 11.39
CA VAL A 635 1.22 -23.92 11.97
C VAL A 635 -0.10 -23.43 12.55
N GLY A 636 -1.18 -24.14 12.25
CA GLY A 636 -2.55 -23.87 12.67
C GLY A 636 -3.36 -23.06 11.66
N THR A 637 -2.71 -22.41 10.68
CA THR A 637 -3.36 -21.51 9.73
C THR A 637 -4.20 -22.23 8.69
N LEU A 638 -3.72 -23.35 8.14
CA LEU A 638 -4.45 -24.13 7.15
C LEU A 638 -5.60 -24.90 7.79
N LEU A 639 -5.42 -25.38 9.02
CA LEU A 639 -6.53 -25.86 9.84
C LEU A 639 -7.56 -24.73 10.10
N GLY A 640 -7.07 -23.53 10.40
CA GLY A 640 -7.90 -22.33 10.56
C GLY A 640 -8.74 -22.01 9.32
N PHE A 641 -8.15 -22.11 8.12
CA PHE A 641 -8.88 -21.98 6.86
C PHE A 641 -10.03 -22.99 6.78
N GLU A 642 -9.78 -24.26 7.11
CA GLU A 642 -10.81 -25.30 7.08
C GLU A 642 -11.95 -25.04 8.07
N VAL A 643 -11.66 -24.50 9.26
CA VAL A 643 -12.69 -24.07 10.22
C VAL A 643 -13.49 -22.89 9.66
N THR A 644 -12.83 -21.81 9.25
CA THR A 644 -13.52 -20.60 8.78
C THR A 644 -14.31 -20.85 7.49
N ARG A 645 -13.83 -21.69 6.58
CA ARG A 645 -14.55 -22.06 5.36
C ARG A 645 -15.89 -22.76 5.65
N ARG A 646 -15.97 -23.52 6.76
CA ARG A 646 -17.19 -24.26 7.13
C ARG A 646 -18.11 -23.47 8.06
N TYR A 647 -17.55 -22.70 8.99
CA TYR A 647 -18.28 -22.06 10.08
C TYR A 647 -18.28 -20.53 10.02
N GLY A 648 -17.68 -19.93 8.98
CA GLY A 648 -17.58 -18.47 8.81
C GLY A 648 -16.75 -17.80 9.91
N GLY A 649 -16.92 -16.48 10.06
CA GLY A 649 -16.22 -15.68 11.06
C GLY A 649 -16.61 -15.98 12.51
N THR A 650 -17.77 -16.62 12.75
CA THR A 650 -18.19 -17.06 14.09
C THR A 650 -17.31 -18.18 14.62
N GLY A 651 -16.78 -19.04 13.75
CA GLY A 651 -15.92 -20.16 14.13
C GLY A 651 -16.64 -21.23 14.97
N LEU A 652 -15.88 -21.90 15.83
CA LEU A 652 -16.35 -22.95 16.74
C LEU A 652 -16.26 -22.47 18.19
N PRO A 653 -16.98 -23.05 19.17
CA PRO A 653 -16.78 -22.73 20.58
C PRO A 653 -15.32 -22.86 21.04
N ASP A 654 -14.92 -22.11 22.08
CA ASP A 654 -13.57 -22.16 22.64
C ASP A 654 -13.11 -23.58 22.96
N ASP A 655 -11.81 -23.84 22.73
CA ASP A 655 -11.17 -25.15 22.97
C ASP A 655 -11.84 -26.35 22.25
N THR A 656 -12.69 -26.12 21.23
CA THR A 656 -13.22 -27.21 20.39
C THR A 656 -12.10 -27.96 19.69
N ILE A 657 -11.05 -27.27 19.26
CA ILE A 657 -9.81 -27.91 18.80
C ILE A 657 -8.67 -27.40 19.67
N ALA A 658 -8.20 -28.24 20.59
CA ALA A 658 -7.05 -27.93 21.45
C ALA A 658 -5.83 -28.73 21.00
N ILE A 659 -4.73 -28.04 20.72
CA ILE A 659 -3.50 -28.63 20.19
C ILE A 659 -2.36 -28.32 21.14
N ASP A 660 -1.80 -29.36 21.74
CA ASP A 660 -0.63 -29.31 22.61
C ASP A 660 0.62 -29.66 21.78
N LEU A 661 1.55 -28.71 21.69
CA LEU A 661 2.79 -28.84 20.91
C LEU A 661 4.02 -28.78 21.81
N ALA A 662 5.05 -29.53 21.45
CA ALA A 662 6.33 -29.53 22.16
C ALA A 662 7.51 -29.34 21.19
N GLY A 663 8.38 -28.38 21.47
CA GLY A 663 9.55 -28.05 20.65
C GLY A 663 9.62 -26.56 20.31
N SER A 664 10.25 -26.22 19.17
CA SER A 664 10.42 -24.83 18.74
C SER A 664 9.59 -24.55 17.49
N ALA A 665 8.68 -23.59 17.50
CA ALA A 665 7.83 -23.26 16.36
C ALA A 665 8.54 -22.34 15.35
N GLY A 666 8.33 -22.58 14.05
CA GLY A 666 8.82 -21.68 13.01
C GLY A 666 8.08 -20.35 12.95
N ASN A 667 8.42 -19.52 11.96
CA ASN A 667 7.76 -18.23 11.73
C ASN A 667 6.24 -18.40 11.55
N SER A 668 5.49 -17.39 11.98
CA SER A 668 4.03 -17.30 11.79
C SER A 668 3.22 -18.36 12.53
N PHE A 669 3.73 -18.89 13.64
CA PHE A 669 2.97 -19.81 14.49
C PHE A 669 1.62 -19.21 14.92
N GLY A 670 0.52 -19.90 14.58
CA GLY A 670 -0.83 -19.46 14.87
C GLY A 670 -1.30 -18.24 14.07
N ALA A 671 -0.75 -18.00 12.88
CA ALA A 671 -1.22 -16.91 12.03
C ALA A 671 -2.67 -17.12 11.57
N PHE A 672 -3.48 -16.06 11.60
CA PHE A 672 -4.88 -16.04 11.14
C PHE A 672 -5.79 -17.09 11.79
N VAL A 673 -5.41 -17.66 12.93
CA VAL A 673 -6.20 -18.73 13.57
C VAL A 673 -7.55 -18.18 14.06
N PRO A 674 -8.68 -18.79 13.65
CA PRO A 674 -10.02 -18.34 14.03
C PRO A 674 -10.42 -18.81 15.43
N HIS A 675 -11.55 -18.26 15.90
CA HIS A 675 -12.22 -18.68 17.13
C HIS A 675 -12.50 -20.20 17.15
N GLY A 676 -12.22 -20.82 18.30
CA GLY A 676 -12.43 -22.25 18.56
C GLY A 676 -11.18 -23.13 18.47
N ILE A 677 -10.06 -22.60 17.98
CA ILE A 677 -8.76 -23.29 17.99
C ILE A 677 -7.88 -22.71 19.11
N SER A 678 -7.27 -23.60 19.90
CA SER A 678 -6.31 -23.25 20.94
C SER A 678 -4.98 -23.98 20.72
N LEU A 679 -3.90 -23.21 20.57
CA LEU A 679 -2.54 -23.71 20.37
C LEU A 679 -1.73 -23.51 21.65
N ARG A 680 -1.26 -24.59 22.28
CA ARG A 680 -0.46 -24.55 23.51
C ARG A 680 0.92 -25.13 23.22
N LEU A 681 1.95 -24.28 23.26
CA LEU A 681 3.32 -24.64 22.96
C LEU A 681 4.16 -24.71 24.24
N THR A 682 4.72 -25.89 24.51
CA THR A 682 5.79 -26.09 25.49
C THR A 682 7.14 -26.04 24.77
N GLY A 683 7.83 -24.91 24.89
CA GLY A 683 9.06 -24.59 24.15
C GLY A 683 9.14 -23.12 23.80
N ASP A 684 9.56 -22.80 22.57
CA ASP A 684 9.78 -21.43 22.07
C ASP A 684 9.23 -21.23 20.65
N ALA A 685 9.09 -19.99 20.20
CA ALA A 685 8.67 -19.67 18.83
C ALA A 685 9.54 -18.60 18.17
N ASN A 686 9.59 -18.60 16.84
CA ASN A 686 10.25 -17.54 16.08
C ASN A 686 9.32 -16.32 15.89
N ASP A 687 9.51 -15.55 14.81
CA ASP A 687 8.80 -14.30 14.56
C ASP A 687 7.32 -14.53 14.18
N TYR A 688 6.52 -13.46 14.30
CA TYR A 688 5.14 -13.38 13.79
C TYR A 688 4.11 -14.28 14.49
N VAL A 689 4.36 -14.68 15.73
CA VAL A 689 3.37 -15.42 16.54
C VAL A 689 2.03 -14.69 16.54
N GLY A 690 0.94 -15.39 16.20
CA GLY A 690 -0.41 -14.82 16.18
C GLY A 690 -0.59 -13.68 15.15
N LYS A 691 0.22 -13.60 14.10
CA LYS A 691 0.02 -12.65 13.00
C LYS A 691 -1.42 -12.71 12.48
N GLY A 692 -2.12 -11.59 12.48
CA GLY A 692 -3.52 -11.52 12.05
C GLY A 692 -4.48 -12.42 12.84
N LEU A 693 -4.20 -12.74 14.11
CA LEU A 693 -5.05 -13.60 14.95
C LEU A 693 -6.52 -13.17 14.85
N SER A 694 -7.40 -14.16 14.63
CA SER A 694 -8.80 -13.97 14.25
C SER A 694 -9.76 -14.67 15.22
N GLY A 695 -9.41 -14.70 16.51
CA GLY A 695 -10.25 -15.24 17.57
C GLY A 695 -9.67 -16.46 18.30
N GLY A 696 -8.62 -17.08 17.76
CA GLY A 696 -7.98 -18.22 18.42
C GLY A 696 -7.24 -17.87 19.71
N ARG A 697 -6.82 -18.89 20.46
CA ARG A 697 -5.97 -18.76 21.65
C ARG A 697 -4.59 -19.33 21.38
N ILE A 698 -3.54 -18.60 21.77
CA ILE A 698 -2.15 -19.06 21.70
C ILE A 698 -1.52 -18.95 23.08
N VAL A 699 -0.89 -20.03 23.54
CA VAL A 699 -0.17 -20.08 24.81
C VAL A 699 1.24 -20.59 24.54
N ILE A 700 2.26 -19.87 24.99
CA ILE A 700 3.66 -20.31 24.87
C ILE A 700 4.32 -20.23 26.25
N ARG A 701 4.90 -21.35 26.67
CA ARG A 701 5.64 -21.47 27.93
C ARG A 701 6.86 -22.36 27.77
N PRO A 702 7.96 -22.11 28.51
CA PRO A 702 9.09 -23.02 28.50
C PRO A 702 8.72 -24.39 29.11
N PRO A 703 9.50 -25.45 28.84
CA PRO A 703 9.39 -26.73 29.54
C PRO A 703 9.51 -26.56 31.05
N ASP A 704 8.75 -27.36 31.82
CA ASP A 704 8.71 -27.27 33.28
C ASP A 704 10.07 -27.56 33.96
N ASP A 705 10.98 -28.25 33.27
CA ASP A 705 12.34 -28.58 33.72
C ASP A 705 13.43 -27.60 33.22
N SER A 706 13.03 -26.45 32.69
CA SER A 706 13.96 -25.43 32.20
C SER A 706 14.87 -24.91 33.33
N PRO A 707 16.20 -24.82 33.11
CA PRO A 707 17.16 -24.46 34.16
C PRO A 707 17.28 -22.94 34.41
N PHE A 708 16.38 -22.12 33.85
CA PHE A 708 16.45 -20.67 33.83
C PHE A 708 15.12 -20.03 34.22
N ASN A 709 15.17 -18.77 34.67
CA ASN A 709 13.99 -17.94 34.92
C ASN A 709 13.38 -17.51 33.59
N ALA A 710 12.10 -17.79 33.38
CA ALA A 710 11.44 -17.54 32.09
C ALA A 710 11.37 -16.04 31.75
N GLU A 711 11.16 -15.20 32.76
CA GLU A 711 11.01 -13.74 32.63
C GLU A 711 12.31 -13.02 32.22
N GLU A 712 13.44 -13.73 32.22
CA GLU A 712 14.74 -13.22 31.79
C GLU A 712 15.14 -13.72 30.39
N GLN A 713 14.35 -14.62 29.78
CA GLN A 713 14.68 -15.28 28.52
C GLN A 713 13.68 -14.95 27.42
N VAL A 714 14.15 -14.94 26.17
CA VAL A 714 13.29 -14.75 25.00
C VAL A 714 12.52 -16.03 24.71
N ILE A 715 11.19 -15.92 24.64
CA ILE A 715 10.27 -17.04 24.36
C ILE A 715 9.67 -16.98 22.95
N ALA A 716 9.56 -15.77 22.38
CA ALA A 716 9.09 -15.56 21.01
C ALA A 716 9.84 -14.41 20.32
N GLY A 717 9.87 -14.43 18.99
CA GLY A 717 10.54 -13.43 18.17
C GLY A 717 9.82 -12.07 18.10
N ASN A 718 10.02 -11.39 16.98
CA ASN A 718 9.53 -10.06 16.68
C ASN A 718 8.11 -10.08 16.12
N VAL A 719 7.45 -8.92 16.14
CA VAL A 719 6.24 -8.62 15.35
C VAL A 719 5.08 -9.58 15.70
N VAL A 720 5.05 -9.99 16.97
CA VAL A 720 3.96 -10.79 17.55
C VAL A 720 2.64 -10.01 17.45
N LEU A 721 1.56 -10.69 17.07
CA LEU A 721 0.20 -10.15 16.92
C LEU A 721 0.06 -9.03 15.87
N TYR A 722 0.91 -9.02 14.84
CA TYR A 722 0.82 -8.03 13.79
C TYR A 722 -0.57 -8.01 13.15
N GLY A 723 -1.29 -6.90 13.32
CA GLY A 723 -2.60 -6.69 12.70
C GLY A 723 -3.74 -7.54 13.27
N ALA A 724 -3.57 -8.15 14.44
CA ALA A 724 -4.58 -9.07 15.01
C ALA A 724 -5.94 -8.39 15.23
N THR A 725 -7.05 -9.11 15.05
CA THR A 725 -8.42 -8.53 15.09
C THR A 725 -9.39 -9.23 16.04
N SER A 726 -8.97 -10.32 16.69
CA SER A 726 -9.53 -10.83 17.96
C SER A 726 -8.69 -12.01 18.45
N GLY A 727 -9.02 -12.58 19.61
CA GLY A 727 -8.32 -13.72 20.19
C GLY A 727 -7.35 -13.32 21.29
N GLU A 728 -6.61 -14.30 21.80
CA GLU A 728 -5.84 -14.15 23.03
C GLU A 728 -4.48 -14.82 22.94
N VAL A 729 -3.46 -14.16 23.46
CA VAL A 729 -2.09 -14.69 23.50
C VAL A 729 -1.50 -14.54 24.91
N PHE A 730 -0.96 -15.64 25.43
CA PHE A 730 -0.31 -15.70 26.73
C PHE A 730 1.13 -16.22 26.58
N LEU A 731 2.12 -15.38 26.86
CA LEU A 731 3.55 -15.66 26.62
C LEU A 731 4.34 -15.56 27.92
N ARG A 732 4.84 -16.69 28.42
CA ARG A 732 5.68 -16.74 29.62
C ARG A 732 7.15 -16.55 29.25
N GLY A 733 7.55 -15.29 29.09
CA GLY A 733 8.92 -14.85 28.83
C GLY A 733 8.98 -13.52 28.08
N LEU A 734 10.18 -13.14 27.64
CA LEU A 734 10.44 -11.94 26.85
C LEU A 734 10.13 -12.16 25.37
N VAL A 735 9.71 -11.11 24.67
CA VAL A 735 9.55 -11.14 23.21
C VAL A 735 10.36 -10.04 22.53
N GLY A 736 10.57 -10.20 21.23
CA GLY A 736 11.32 -9.26 20.40
C GLY A 736 10.65 -7.89 20.20
N GLU A 737 11.07 -7.20 19.16
CA GLU A 737 10.58 -5.88 18.80
C GLU A 737 9.15 -5.92 18.25
N ARG A 738 8.45 -4.78 18.29
CA ARG A 738 7.15 -4.57 17.62
C ARG A 738 6.04 -5.51 18.07
N PHE A 739 6.09 -5.94 19.33
CA PHE A 739 4.99 -6.64 19.98
C PHE A 739 3.67 -5.85 19.84
N CYS A 740 2.59 -6.50 19.42
CA CYS A 740 1.28 -5.88 19.19
C CYS A 740 1.30 -4.73 18.16
N VAL A 741 2.25 -4.71 17.22
CA VAL A 741 2.22 -3.73 16.14
C VAL A 741 0.90 -3.84 15.37
N ARG A 742 0.20 -2.72 15.18
CA ARG A 742 -1.12 -2.69 14.54
C ARG A 742 -2.18 -3.61 15.18
N ASN A 743 -2.07 -3.98 16.46
CA ASN A 743 -3.12 -4.76 17.12
C ASN A 743 -4.46 -3.99 17.07
N SER A 744 -5.51 -4.69 16.64
CA SER A 744 -6.83 -4.18 16.29
C SER A 744 -7.95 -4.92 17.05
N GLY A 745 -7.63 -5.74 18.07
CA GLY A 745 -8.67 -6.39 18.85
C GLY A 745 -8.23 -7.53 19.76
N ALA A 746 -6.99 -8.02 19.65
CA ALA A 746 -6.53 -9.14 20.47
C ALA A 746 -6.16 -8.71 21.90
N LEU A 747 -6.30 -9.65 22.83
CA LEU A 747 -5.73 -9.60 24.17
C LEU A 747 -4.35 -10.26 24.16
N ALA A 748 -3.36 -9.61 24.75
CA ALA A 748 -2.02 -10.18 24.89
C ALA A 748 -1.48 -9.99 26.31
N VAL A 749 -0.90 -11.04 26.89
CA VAL A 749 -0.17 -10.99 28.16
C VAL A 749 1.24 -11.55 27.96
N VAL A 750 2.25 -10.79 28.36
CA VAL A 750 3.67 -11.11 28.15
C VAL A 750 4.53 -10.62 29.31
N GLU A 751 5.68 -11.25 29.56
CA GLU A 751 6.55 -10.92 30.70
C GLU A 751 7.63 -9.87 30.36
N GLY A 752 7.77 -9.47 29.11
CA GLY A 752 8.56 -8.32 28.70
C GLY A 752 8.65 -8.20 27.17
N VAL A 753 8.96 -7.00 26.68
CA VAL A 753 8.94 -6.69 25.23
C VAL A 753 10.15 -5.86 24.81
N GLY A 754 10.60 -6.03 23.57
CA GLY A 754 11.62 -5.19 22.93
C GLY A 754 11.12 -3.79 22.56
N ASP A 755 11.84 -3.15 21.64
CA ASP A 755 11.53 -1.80 21.14
C ASP A 755 10.21 -1.76 20.37
N HIS A 756 9.57 -0.59 20.29
CA HIS A 756 8.38 -0.35 19.48
C HIS A 756 7.15 -1.19 19.89
N GLY A 757 7.04 -1.56 21.17
CA GLY A 757 5.83 -2.23 21.67
C GLY A 757 4.56 -1.38 21.47
N CYS A 758 3.47 -2.03 21.05
CA CYS A 758 2.17 -1.42 20.74
C CYS A 758 2.20 -0.33 19.65
N GLU A 759 3.22 -0.34 18.77
CA GLU A 759 3.32 0.60 17.65
C GLU A 759 2.07 0.51 16.74
N TYR A 760 1.45 1.64 16.41
CA TYR A 760 0.23 1.71 15.60
C TYR A 760 -0.98 0.89 16.10
N MET A 761 -1.03 0.46 17.36
CA MET A 761 -2.20 -0.25 17.91
C MET A 761 -3.46 0.64 17.83
N THR A 762 -4.58 0.06 17.38
CA THR A 762 -5.87 0.77 17.18
C THR A 762 -7.01 0.19 18.00
N ALA A 763 -6.88 -1.01 18.54
CA ALA A 763 -7.84 -1.65 19.43
C ALA A 763 -7.19 -2.85 20.15
N GLY A 764 -7.94 -3.50 21.04
CA GLY A 764 -7.43 -4.63 21.85
C GLY A 764 -6.81 -4.19 23.17
N ARG A 765 -6.21 -5.15 23.89
CA ARG A 765 -5.56 -4.91 25.18
C ARG A 765 -4.22 -5.64 25.27
N ALA A 766 -3.19 -4.95 25.75
CA ALA A 766 -1.86 -5.53 25.95
C ALA A 766 -1.45 -5.37 27.42
N VAL A 767 -1.01 -6.46 28.06
CA VAL A 767 -0.53 -6.47 29.45
C VAL A 767 0.92 -6.94 29.45
N ILE A 768 1.82 -6.08 29.92
CA ILE A 768 3.26 -6.34 29.98
C ILE A 768 3.66 -6.43 31.45
N LEU A 769 4.07 -7.62 31.90
CA LEU A 769 4.40 -7.94 33.30
C LEU A 769 5.87 -7.71 33.66
N GLY A 770 6.62 -7.01 32.79
CA GLY A 770 8.03 -6.72 33.02
C GLY A 770 8.59 -5.64 32.08
N PRO A 771 9.88 -5.69 31.71
CA PRO A 771 10.55 -4.58 31.03
C PRO A 771 10.03 -4.34 29.60
N THR A 772 10.17 -3.09 29.14
CA THR A 772 9.77 -2.64 27.79
C THR A 772 10.94 -1.96 27.07
N GLY A 773 11.02 -2.03 25.74
CA GLY A 773 11.97 -1.26 24.94
C GLY A 773 11.58 0.21 24.73
N ARG A 774 12.34 0.94 23.91
CA ARG A 774 12.10 2.37 23.60
C ARG A 774 10.95 2.56 22.60
N ASN A 775 10.49 3.80 22.49
CA ASN A 775 9.48 4.24 21.52
C ASN A 775 8.16 3.44 21.63
N PHE A 776 7.81 3.03 22.85
CA PHE A 776 6.57 2.32 23.14
C PHE A 776 5.36 3.19 22.77
N ALA A 777 4.34 2.57 22.19
CA ALA A 777 3.08 3.18 21.78
C ALA A 777 3.19 4.29 20.70
N ALA A 778 4.27 4.32 19.92
CA ALA A 778 4.38 5.23 18.79
C ALA A 778 3.25 4.99 17.76
N GLY A 779 2.51 6.03 17.41
CA GLY A 779 1.36 5.92 16.49
C GLY A 779 0.15 5.15 17.06
N MET A 780 0.16 4.77 18.34
CA MET A 780 -0.97 4.09 18.99
C MET A 780 -2.16 5.04 19.05
N SER A 781 -3.25 4.66 18.38
CA SER A 781 -4.43 5.50 18.15
C SER A 781 -5.73 4.90 18.71
N GLY A 782 -5.66 3.70 19.28
CA GLY A 782 -6.75 3.09 20.04
C GLY A 782 -6.33 1.80 20.75
N GLY A 783 -7.20 1.28 21.61
CA GLY A 783 -6.87 0.19 22.53
C GLY A 783 -6.24 0.69 23.84
N VAL A 784 -5.90 -0.25 24.73
CA VAL A 784 -5.30 0.07 26.04
C VAL A 784 -4.14 -0.87 26.32
N ALA A 785 -3.02 -0.32 26.79
CA ALA A 785 -1.90 -1.13 27.26
C ALA A 785 -1.65 -0.88 28.76
N PHE A 786 -1.32 -1.94 29.49
CA PHE A 786 -0.95 -1.91 30.89
C PHE A 786 0.46 -2.43 31.05
N VAL A 787 1.29 -1.71 31.80
CA VAL A 787 2.69 -2.07 32.04
C VAL A 787 2.95 -2.11 33.53
N TYR A 788 3.52 -3.21 34.00
CA TYR A 788 4.04 -3.32 35.36
C TYR A 788 5.39 -2.60 35.44
N ASP A 789 5.41 -1.42 36.07
CA ASP A 789 6.60 -0.56 36.22
C ASP A 789 6.98 -0.33 37.70
N PRO A 790 7.48 -1.37 38.41
CA PRO A 790 7.88 -1.24 39.81
C PRO A 790 9.06 -0.27 40.02
N THR A 791 9.75 0.12 38.94
CA THR A 791 10.95 0.98 39.00
C THR A 791 10.66 2.44 38.64
N GLY A 792 9.47 2.75 38.13
CA GLY A 792 9.12 4.09 37.64
C GLY A 792 9.90 4.54 36.40
N THR A 793 10.48 3.63 35.62
CA THR A 793 11.35 3.97 34.47
C THR A 793 10.64 3.97 33.12
N PHE A 794 9.42 3.44 33.05
CA PHE A 794 8.68 3.25 31.80
C PHE A 794 8.39 4.57 31.09
N SER A 795 8.05 5.62 31.84
CA SER A 795 7.66 6.94 31.32
C SER A 795 8.66 7.54 30.31
N HIS A 796 9.95 7.26 30.46
CA HIS A 796 11.01 7.74 29.56
C HIS A 796 11.13 6.95 28.24
N ARG A 797 10.51 5.77 28.16
CA ARG A 797 10.52 4.89 27.00
C ARG A 797 9.30 5.05 26.10
N VAL A 798 8.28 5.78 26.57
CA VAL A 798 7.02 6.01 25.85
C VAL A 798 7.15 7.14 24.84
N ASN A 799 6.65 6.93 23.62
CA ASN A 799 6.41 7.99 22.67
C ASN A 799 5.09 8.70 23.00
N ARG A 800 5.17 9.95 23.46
CA ARG A 800 4.03 10.74 23.95
C ARG A 800 3.30 11.55 22.87
N GLU A 801 3.60 11.34 21.59
CA GLU A 801 2.97 12.09 20.50
C GLU A 801 1.45 11.90 20.46
N MET A 802 0.96 10.69 20.74
CA MET A 802 -0.47 10.33 20.62
C MET A 802 -1.08 9.70 21.88
N VAL A 803 -0.30 9.46 22.93
CA VAL A 803 -0.75 8.73 24.12
C VAL A 803 -0.44 9.46 25.43
N LEU A 804 -1.26 9.19 26.42
CA LEU A 804 -1.08 9.55 27.82
C LEU A 804 -0.60 8.33 28.61
N VAL A 805 0.17 8.58 29.66
CA VAL A 805 0.51 7.57 30.67
C VAL A 805 -0.20 8.01 31.95
N GLU A 806 -1.17 7.21 32.39
CA GLU A 806 -2.09 7.50 33.49
C GLU A 806 -2.02 6.39 34.55
N GLU A 807 -2.51 6.69 35.76
CA GLU A 807 -2.73 5.66 36.77
C GLU A 807 -3.90 4.76 36.37
N SER A 808 -3.83 3.48 36.75
CA SER A 808 -4.90 2.52 36.50
C SER A 808 -6.05 2.77 37.49
N ASP A 809 -7.29 2.85 36.99
CA ASP A 809 -8.47 3.03 37.84
C ASP A 809 -8.93 1.71 38.49
N PRO A 810 -9.86 1.72 39.47
CA PRO A 810 -10.30 0.48 40.13
C PRO A 810 -10.87 -0.59 39.19
N ASP A 811 -11.56 -0.18 38.11
CA ASP A 811 -12.14 -1.11 37.14
C ASP A 811 -11.02 -1.74 36.29
N ASP A 812 -10.00 -0.97 35.93
CA ASP A 812 -8.79 -1.49 35.28
C ASP A 812 -8.08 -2.52 36.17
N LEU A 813 -7.93 -2.24 37.47
CA LEU A 813 -7.23 -3.12 38.40
C LEU A 813 -8.00 -4.42 38.67
N GLU A 814 -9.32 -4.38 38.76
CA GLU A 814 -10.16 -5.59 38.86
C GLU A 814 -9.99 -6.45 37.61
N TRP A 815 -10.07 -5.84 36.42
CA TRP A 815 -9.88 -6.54 35.16
C TRP A 815 -8.47 -7.13 35.02
N LEU A 816 -7.44 -6.37 35.40
CA LEU A 816 -6.04 -6.81 35.38
C LEU A 816 -5.83 -8.02 36.30
N ASN A 817 -6.41 -8.03 37.51
CA ASN A 817 -6.32 -9.17 38.42
C ASN A 817 -6.82 -10.45 37.76
N GLY A 818 -7.98 -10.38 37.11
CA GLY A 818 -8.56 -11.51 36.37
C GLY A 818 -7.68 -11.98 35.22
N VAL A 819 -7.15 -11.06 34.41
CA VAL A 819 -6.32 -11.41 33.24
C VAL A 819 -4.94 -11.95 33.62
N VAL A 820 -4.31 -11.41 34.66
CA VAL A 820 -3.05 -11.94 35.21
C VAL A 820 -3.29 -13.33 35.81
N GLY A 821 -4.44 -13.55 36.47
CA GLY A 821 -4.88 -14.87 36.92
C GLY A 821 -4.97 -15.88 35.77
N ARG A 822 -5.59 -15.50 34.65
CA ARG A 822 -5.67 -16.35 33.46
C ARG A 822 -4.29 -16.65 32.86
N HIS A 823 -3.40 -15.65 32.83
CA HIS A 823 -2.03 -15.85 32.36
C HIS A 823 -1.30 -16.88 33.23
N ARG A 824 -1.41 -16.80 34.55
CA ARG A 824 -0.89 -17.82 35.47
C ARG A 824 -1.49 -19.19 35.17
N ASP A 825 -2.81 -19.28 35.04
CA ASP A 825 -3.50 -20.57 34.88
C ASP A 825 -3.15 -21.27 33.56
N GLU A 826 -2.99 -20.51 32.46
CA GLU A 826 -2.62 -21.07 31.15
C GLU A 826 -1.11 -21.34 31.01
N THR A 827 -0.24 -20.57 31.69
CA THR A 827 1.23 -20.64 31.47
C THR A 827 2.05 -21.20 32.63
N GLY A 828 1.49 -21.24 33.83
CA GLY A 828 2.23 -21.50 35.07
C GLY A 828 3.22 -20.37 35.43
N SER A 829 2.99 -19.13 34.98
CA SER A 829 3.88 -17.99 35.21
C SER A 829 4.11 -17.70 36.70
N GLU A 830 5.39 -17.73 37.10
CA GLU A 830 5.83 -17.34 38.45
C GLU A 830 5.73 -15.82 38.66
N VAL A 831 5.91 -15.01 37.60
CA VAL A 831 5.71 -13.56 37.66
C VAL A 831 4.27 -13.25 38.03
N ALA A 832 3.31 -13.85 37.32
CA ALA A 832 1.90 -13.69 37.61
C ALA A 832 1.52 -14.17 39.01
N GLU A 833 2.05 -15.32 39.45
CA GLU A 833 1.81 -15.81 40.81
C GLU A 833 2.34 -14.84 41.88
N ARG A 834 3.55 -14.29 41.70
CA ARG A 834 4.10 -13.29 42.62
C ARG A 834 3.24 -12.03 42.68
N LEU A 835 2.81 -11.50 41.53
CA LEU A 835 1.95 -10.32 41.45
C LEU A 835 0.60 -10.55 42.14
N LEU A 836 0.00 -11.73 41.97
CA LEU A 836 -1.29 -12.08 42.56
C LEU A 836 -1.18 -12.34 44.08
N SER A 837 -0.03 -12.83 44.56
CA SER A 837 0.20 -13.12 45.98
C SER A 837 0.18 -11.86 46.87
N ASP A 838 0.58 -10.71 46.33
CA ASP A 838 0.40 -9.37 46.93
C ASP A 838 -0.15 -8.41 45.87
N TRP A 839 -1.40 -8.66 45.46
CA TRP A 839 -2.06 -7.81 44.47
C TRP A 839 -2.18 -6.37 44.95
N SER A 840 -2.46 -6.14 46.23
CA SER A 840 -2.59 -4.80 46.80
C SER A 840 -1.34 -3.95 46.62
N GLY A 841 -0.15 -4.52 46.86
CA GLY A 841 1.13 -3.83 46.62
C GLY A 841 1.43 -3.71 45.13
N SER A 842 1.31 -4.81 44.40
CA SER A 842 1.69 -4.89 42.99
C SER A 842 0.84 -4.03 42.06
N ALA A 843 -0.47 -3.92 42.33
CA ALA A 843 -1.42 -3.12 41.55
C ALA A 843 -1.01 -1.64 41.46
N SER A 844 -0.40 -1.10 42.51
CA SER A 844 0.05 0.31 42.54
C SER A 844 1.19 0.62 41.56
N SER A 845 1.87 -0.41 41.05
CA SER A 845 2.97 -0.28 40.09
C SER A 845 2.52 -0.45 38.64
N PHE A 846 1.23 -0.67 38.37
CA PHE A 846 0.71 -0.71 37.01
C PHE A 846 0.39 0.69 36.48
N VAL A 847 0.89 0.98 35.29
CA VAL A 847 0.57 2.20 34.53
C VAL A 847 -0.26 1.87 33.31
N LYS A 848 -1.19 2.76 32.98
CA LYS A 848 -2.09 2.67 31.83
C LYS A 848 -1.61 3.58 30.72
N VAL A 849 -1.48 3.04 29.51
CA VAL A 849 -1.21 3.81 28.29
C VAL A 849 -2.52 3.98 27.52
N MET A 850 -2.95 5.23 27.38
CA MET A 850 -4.24 5.59 26.79
C MET A 850 -4.07 6.59 25.63
N PRO A 851 -4.53 6.28 24.41
CA PRO A 851 -4.47 7.22 23.28
C PRO A 851 -5.40 8.43 23.46
N VAL A 852 -4.91 9.62 23.12
CA VAL A 852 -5.60 10.90 23.37
C VAL A 852 -6.92 10.99 22.60
N ASP A 853 -6.89 10.78 21.28
CA ASP A 853 -8.09 10.90 20.46
C ASP A 853 -9.10 9.78 20.74
N PHE A 854 -8.62 8.58 21.06
CA PHE A 854 -9.48 7.48 21.51
C PHE A 854 -10.22 7.84 22.80
N LYS A 855 -9.51 8.38 23.80
CA LYS A 855 -10.10 8.85 25.06
C LYS A 855 -11.16 9.93 24.80
N ARG A 856 -10.86 10.93 23.96
CA ARG A 856 -11.81 11.98 23.58
C ARG A 856 -13.08 11.42 22.92
N VAL A 857 -12.93 10.44 22.02
CA VAL A 857 -14.07 9.77 21.36
C VAL A 857 -14.91 8.99 22.37
N LEU A 858 -14.28 8.25 23.29
CA LEU A 858 -14.99 7.50 24.35
C LEU A 858 -15.77 8.45 25.28
N GLU A 859 -15.16 9.56 25.70
CA GLU A 859 -15.80 10.57 26.55
C GLU A 859 -16.96 11.27 25.84
N ALA A 860 -16.80 11.59 24.56
CA ALA A 860 -17.87 12.19 23.75
C ALA A 860 -19.06 11.23 23.58
N ALA A 861 -18.79 9.96 23.28
CA ALA A 861 -19.83 8.93 23.16
C ALA A 861 -20.55 8.71 24.50
N ALA A 862 -19.81 8.60 25.62
CA ALA A 862 -20.39 8.45 26.94
C ALA A 862 -21.26 9.66 27.33
N THR A 863 -20.82 10.87 27.02
CA THR A 863 -21.57 12.11 27.26
C THR A 863 -22.85 12.16 26.42
N ALA A 864 -22.77 11.80 25.14
CA ALA A 864 -23.92 11.74 24.25
C ALA A 864 -24.94 10.71 24.72
N ARG A 865 -24.49 9.52 25.13
CA ARG A 865 -25.32 8.45 25.71
C ARG A 865 -26.03 8.91 26.97
N ALA A 866 -25.30 9.54 27.90
CA ALA A 866 -25.87 10.10 29.13
C ALA A 866 -26.90 11.22 28.85
N ALA A 867 -26.74 11.95 27.75
CA ALA A 867 -27.64 13.03 27.34
C ALA A 867 -28.76 12.60 26.38
N GLY A 868 -28.84 11.31 26.00
CA GLY A 868 -29.83 10.80 25.03
C GLY A 868 -29.68 11.37 23.61
N ARG A 869 -28.48 11.78 23.22
CA ARG A 869 -28.16 12.34 21.90
C ARG A 869 -27.56 11.28 20.98
N ASP A 870 -27.54 11.56 19.68
CA ASP A 870 -26.89 10.70 18.69
C ASP A 870 -25.36 10.65 18.93
N GLU A 871 -24.88 9.47 19.33
CA GLU A 871 -23.45 9.21 19.56
C GLU A 871 -22.62 9.41 18.28
N VAL A 872 -23.16 9.06 17.11
CA VAL A 872 -22.45 9.19 15.83
C VAL A 872 -22.23 10.66 15.48
N ALA A 873 -23.28 11.48 15.62
CA ALA A 873 -23.19 12.91 15.40
C ALA A 873 -22.17 13.56 16.35
N ALA A 874 -22.15 13.16 17.62
CA ALA A 874 -21.20 13.67 18.61
C ALA A 874 -19.75 13.29 18.29
N VAL A 875 -19.51 12.02 17.93
CA VAL A 875 -18.17 11.54 17.57
C VAL A 875 -17.66 12.19 16.29
N MET A 876 -18.50 12.31 15.26
CA MET A 876 -18.10 12.96 14.00
C MET A 876 -17.88 14.45 14.18
N ALA A 877 -18.65 15.14 15.03
CA ALA A 877 -18.40 16.55 15.36
C ALA A 877 -16.98 16.75 15.91
N VAL A 878 -16.52 15.89 16.83
CA VAL A 878 -15.15 15.97 17.37
C VAL A 878 -14.09 15.78 16.28
N ALA A 879 -14.36 14.92 15.29
CA ALA A 879 -13.43 14.64 14.19
C ALA A 879 -13.35 15.75 13.13
N HIS A 880 -14.37 16.61 13.02
CA HIS A 880 -14.41 17.72 12.08
C HIS A 880 -13.75 19.01 12.60
N GLY A 881 -13.29 19.01 13.86
CA GLY A 881 -12.85 20.22 14.57
C GLY A 881 -14.03 21.08 14.97
#